data_AF-A0A095WST4-F1
#
_entry.id   AF-A0A095WST4-F1
#
_cell.length_a   1.000
_cell.length_b   1.000
_cell.length_c   1.000
_cell.angle_alpha   90.00
_cell.angle_beta   90.00
_cell.angle_gamma   90.00
#
_symmetry.space_group_name_H-M   'P 1'
#
loop_
_entity.id
_entity.type
_entity.pdbx_description
1 polymer ?
#
loop_
_entity_poly.entity_id
_entity_poly.type
_entity_poly.pdbx_seq_one_letter_code
_entity_poly.pdbx_strand_id
1 'polypeptide(L)'
;MKKSVAITLGVVIVGAGSWVGATWYTGKRIEESSQRHLAEANEKLAKITPLFGLRIDQLKYERGLFSTQARYGLSFVKSDSTPDDMPAGMVEFDATIEHGPFPKSALARGAIAPKLAFVHSEIAKTDNIKELFELTNGVSPLAGDAVISFGGFATASATIAPVKVEHEGNAVDFSGMTVNGTFDRKLQAITANALVETLSVNGEKSDDPVKMTMSGLTMDVNSRMGKFGLSVGDSNIKVKRIDVVKPDEEVKVSLDNLGYGVKLSEDDKTINAEATYQTGDIVLNDVALGNGQAVVKLAKLDGEAVKQLSDTYNQIVRQYMMGASDEGLKDEQFDVLLDNAGKLLNGNPSFSIDPLSWKTAKGESKLTFTLDLANPPNVKELTPQEILVKAIKQIDATLVISKPMVRDLMVQYAIKKEGLDATAAGAEADEQMRSVSGMAEMFNVGKNDGDNIVGKFHFADGMGDLNGQKIPAEELFAGLLGATGMDDEGEPENMDMDPEEPAAAAAPADLMQDFDFDTVNAMLSDMSYSPRKEDGEEGPVLILAPANTGATDLRVEFLCNDFTEQCHDLVVTATYSSKKPVSLKAINAWNQEYRWTRAYLDDKNQAVLQMDMNSEGGIGKENLQIMLNTFFSIAEDFSVASKAAPAK
;
A
#
# COMPACT_ATOMS: atom_id res chain seq x y z
N MET A 1 -65.60 -38.89 -13.11
CA MET A 1 -65.06 -37.66 -13.71
C MET A 1 -65.47 -36.36 -13.00
N LYS A 2 -66.70 -36.17 -12.48
CA LYS A 2 -67.08 -34.90 -11.80
C LYS A 2 -66.51 -34.69 -10.39
N LYS A 3 -66.31 -35.75 -9.60
CA LYS A 3 -65.73 -35.64 -8.23
C LYS A 3 -64.22 -35.42 -8.23
N SER A 4 -63.49 -36.04 -9.15
CA SER A 4 -62.04 -35.82 -9.31
C SER A 4 -61.73 -34.41 -9.79
N VAL A 5 -62.50 -33.88 -10.75
CA VAL A 5 -62.36 -32.48 -11.19
C VAL A 5 -62.71 -31.50 -10.06
N ALA A 6 -63.75 -31.73 -9.27
CA ALA A 6 -64.09 -30.87 -8.14
C ALA A 6 -63.07 -30.91 -6.98
N ILE A 7 -62.47 -32.08 -6.71
CA ILE A 7 -61.39 -32.24 -5.72
C ILE A 7 -60.11 -31.59 -6.23
N THR A 8 -59.72 -31.78 -7.50
CA THR A 8 -58.56 -31.11 -8.09
C THR A 8 -58.76 -29.60 -8.17
N LEU A 9 -59.95 -29.11 -8.55
CA LEU A 9 -60.28 -27.69 -8.59
C LEU A 9 -60.31 -27.09 -7.17
N GLY A 10 -60.83 -27.82 -6.18
CA GLY A 10 -60.82 -27.41 -4.77
C GLY A 10 -59.41 -27.37 -4.18
N VAL A 11 -58.55 -28.34 -4.50
CA VAL A 11 -57.13 -28.36 -4.10
C VAL A 11 -56.34 -27.24 -4.78
N VAL A 12 -56.64 -26.93 -6.06
CA VAL A 12 -56.02 -25.81 -6.78
C VAL A 12 -56.48 -24.47 -6.22
N ILE A 13 -57.75 -24.30 -5.87
CA ILE A 13 -58.29 -23.06 -5.28
C ILE A 13 -57.77 -22.86 -3.86
N VAL A 14 -57.74 -23.91 -3.02
CA VAL A 14 -57.16 -23.84 -1.67
C VAL A 14 -55.65 -23.62 -1.75
N GLY A 15 -54.94 -24.31 -2.65
CA GLY A 15 -53.52 -24.10 -2.90
C GLY A 15 -53.21 -22.69 -3.38
N ALA A 16 -54.00 -22.14 -4.31
CA ALA A 16 -53.86 -20.77 -4.80
C ALA A 16 -54.21 -19.73 -3.73
N GLY A 17 -55.27 -19.96 -2.94
CA GLY A 17 -55.65 -19.08 -1.83
C GLY A 17 -54.63 -19.08 -0.70
N SER A 18 -54.10 -20.25 -0.33
CA SER A 18 -53.01 -20.40 0.64
C SER A 18 -51.71 -19.77 0.12
N TRP A 19 -51.41 -19.89 -1.18
CA TRP A 19 -50.26 -19.24 -1.82
C TRP A 19 -50.37 -17.72 -1.79
N VAL A 20 -51.51 -17.15 -2.19
CA VAL A 20 -51.76 -15.70 -2.15
C VAL A 20 -51.72 -15.17 -0.71
N GLY A 21 -52.32 -15.89 0.24
CA GLY A 21 -52.31 -15.52 1.66
C GLY A 21 -50.91 -15.57 2.28
N ALA A 22 -50.14 -16.62 2.00
CA ALA A 22 -48.74 -16.72 2.42
C ALA A 22 -47.87 -15.63 1.79
N THR A 23 -48.10 -15.31 0.52
CA THR A 23 -47.37 -14.26 -0.21
C THR A 23 -47.61 -12.88 0.38
N TRP A 24 -48.87 -12.53 0.65
CA TRP A 24 -49.23 -11.28 1.31
C TRP A 24 -48.67 -11.21 2.74
N TYR A 25 -48.77 -12.30 3.52
CA TYR A 25 -48.23 -12.36 4.88
C TYR A 25 -46.70 -12.20 4.91
N THR A 26 -45.99 -12.86 3.98
CA THR A 26 -44.54 -12.71 3.83
C THR A 26 -44.18 -11.26 3.48
N GLY A 27 -44.88 -10.65 2.52
CA GLY A 27 -44.67 -9.24 2.16
C GLY A 27 -44.91 -8.29 3.34
N LYS A 28 -45.99 -8.50 4.10
CA LYS A 28 -46.29 -7.71 5.31
C LYS A 28 -45.19 -7.85 6.38
N ARG A 29 -44.67 -9.06 6.59
CA ARG A 29 -43.60 -9.32 7.57
C ARG A 29 -42.27 -8.69 7.14
N ILE A 30 -41.98 -8.66 5.83
CA ILE A 30 -40.83 -7.95 5.28
C ILE A 30 -41.00 -6.45 5.53
N GLU A 31 -42.16 -5.88 5.24
CA GLU A 31 -42.48 -4.47 5.50
C GLU A 31 -42.33 -4.10 6.98
N GLU A 32 -42.96 -4.85 7.89
CA GLU A 32 -42.91 -4.63 9.35
C GLU A 32 -41.48 -4.72 9.93
N SER A 33 -40.58 -5.45 9.27
CA SER A 33 -39.19 -5.61 9.71
C SER A 33 -38.17 -4.80 8.90
N SER A 34 -38.58 -4.18 7.79
CA SER A 34 -37.70 -3.46 6.85
C SER A 34 -36.93 -2.35 7.54
N GLN A 35 -37.64 -1.50 8.28
CA GLN A 35 -37.03 -0.36 8.99
C GLN A 35 -36.04 -0.81 10.08
N ARG A 36 -36.34 -1.90 10.80
CA ARG A 36 -35.43 -2.46 11.79
C ARG A 36 -34.17 -3.03 11.14
N HIS A 37 -34.31 -3.83 10.08
CA HIS A 37 -33.14 -4.37 9.38
C HIS A 37 -32.32 -3.28 8.68
N LEU A 38 -32.97 -2.22 8.19
CA LEU A 38 -32.28 -1.05 7.65
C LEU A 38 -31.48 -0.32 8.74
N ALA A 39 -32.05 -0.17 9.94
CA ALA A 39 -31.32 0.39 11.08
C ALA A 39 -30.12 -0.48 11.48
N GLU A 40 -30.29 -1.81 11.55
CA GLU A 40 -29.19 -2.75 11.82
C GLU A 40 -28.12 -2.71 10.71
N ALA A 41 -28.52 -2.58 9.45
CA ALA A 41 -27.62 -2.45 8.32
C ALA A 41 -26.82 -1.14 8.40
N ASN A 42 -27.48 -0.02 8.71
CA ASN A 42 -26.82 1.27 8.91
C ASN A 42 -25.88 1.28 10.12
N GLU A 43 -26.22 0.58 11.21
CA GLU A 43 -25.32 0.44 12.37
C GLU A 43 -24.05 -0.32 11.98
N LYS A 44 -24.18 -1.40 11.21
CA LYS A 44 -23.04 -2.17 10.69
C LYS A 44 -22.24 -1.36 9.66
N LEU A 45 -22.93 -0.65 8.78
CA LEU A 45 -22.34 0.18 7.74
C LEU A 45 -21.51 1.31 8.36
N ALA A 46 -22.04 2.00 9.37
CA ALA A 46 -21.32 3.02 10.13
C ALA A 46 -20.03 2.48 10.78
N LYS A 47 -20.02 1.22 11.26
CA LYS A 47 -18.83 0.59 11.83
C LYS A 47 -17.73 0.32 10.80
N ILE A 48 -18.09 0.13 9.53
CA ILE A 48 -17.14 -0.18 8.44
C ILE A 48 -16.81 1.02 7.54
N THR A 49 -17.55 2.13 7.64
CA THR A 49 -17.28 3.39 6.92
C THR A 49 -17.09 4.59 7.86
N PRO A 50 -16.09 4.58 8.74
CA PRO A 50 -15.92 5.61 9.77
C PRO A 50 -15.57 7.01 9.22
N LEU A 51 -14.96 7.08 8.02
CA LEU A 51 -14.47 8.32 7.39
C LEU A 51 -15.57 9.27 6.93
N PHE A 52 -16.44 8.76 6.06
CA PHE A 52 -17.45 9.54 5.36
C PHE A 52 -18.87 9.17 5.78
N GLY A 53 -19.02 8.13 6.60
CA GLY A 53 -20.27 7.59 7.10
C GLY A 53 -21.25 7.27 5.98
N LEU A 54 -21.44 6.00 5.60
CA LEU A 54 -22.54 5.71 4.68
C LEU A 54 -23.82 5.51 5.47
N ARG A 55 -24.90 6.06 4.91
CA ARG A 55 -26.26 5.78 5.34
C ARG A 55 -27.10 5.38 4.15
N ILE A 56 -27.92 4.36 4.36
CA ILE A 56 -28.96 3.93 3.45
C ILE A 56 -30.28 4.45 3.98
N ASP A 57 -30.96 5.23 3.16
CA ASP A 57 -32.30 5.76 3.40
C ASP A 57 -33.34 5.05 2.55
N GLN A 58 -34.51 4.78 3.13
CA GLN A 58 -35.65 4.28 2.36
C GLN A 58 -36.47 5.47 1.85
N LEU A 59 -36.31 5.81 0.57
CA LEU A 59 -36.97 6.96 -0.06
C LEU A 59 -38.41 6.64 -0.48
N LYS A 60 -38.64 5.41 -0.94
CA LYS A 60 -39.94 4.94 -1.40
C LYS A 60 -40.15 3.48 -1.03
N TYR A 61 -41.39 3.11 -0.69
CA TYR A 61 -41.77 1.72 -0.43
C TYR A 61 -43.27 1.49 -0.67
N GLU A 62 -43.59 0.84 -1.78
CA GLU A 62 -44.95 0.55 -2.22
C GLU A 62 -45.14 -0.97 -2.29
N ARG A 63 -45.81 -1.52 -1.27
CA ARG A 63 -46.09 -2.95 -1.21
C ARG A 63 -47.33 -3.32 -2.02
N GLY A 64 -47.14 -4.22 -2.98
CA GLY A 64 -48.21 -4.90 -3.69
C GLY A 64 -48.55 -6.26 -3.09
N LEU A 65 -49.30 -7.06 -3.84
CA LEU A 65 -49.73 -8.40 -3.40
C LEU A 65 -48.62 -9.46 -3.49
N PHE A 66 -47.80 -9.40 -4.55
CA PHE A 66 -46.72 -10.35 -4.84
C PHE A 66 -45.33 -9.72 -4.87
N SER A 67 -45.27 -8.39 -4.91
CA SER A 67 -44.02 -7.65 -5.01
C SER A 67 -44.12 -6.30 -4.32
N THR A 68 -42.99 -5.81 -3.84
CA THR A 68 -42.80 -4.45 -3.36
C THR A 68 -41.90 -3.69 -4.34
N GLN A 69 -42.28 -2.46 -4.64
CA GLN A 69 -41.42 -1.48 -5.32
C GLN A 69 -40.81 -0.57 -4.25
N ALA A 70 -39.49 -0.56 -4.13
CA ALA A 70 -38.78 0.26 -3.16
C ALA A 70 -37.70 1.09 -3.86
N ARG A 71 -37.36 2.22 -3.25
CA ARG A 71 -36.22 3.04 -3.66
C ARG A 71 -35.40 3.37 -2.43
N TYR A 72 -34.10 3.13 -2.53
CA TYR A 72 -33.14 3.40 -1.47
C TYR A 72 -32.14 4.45 -1.91
N GLY A 73 -31.78 5.36 -1.02
CA GLY A 73 -30.75 6.35 -1.24
C GLY A 73 -29.50 5.99 -0.44
N LEU A 74 -28.35 5.95 -1.07
CA LEU A 74 -27.05 5.86 -0.41
C LEU A 74 -26.44 7.26 -0.37
N SER A 75 -26.19 7.77 0.83
CA SER A 75 -25.60 9.09 1.03
C SER A 75 -24.46 9.03 2.04
N PHE A 76 -23.53 9.96 1.88
CA PHE A 76 -22.55 10.29 2.91
C PHE A 76 -23.23 10.96 4.11
N VAL A 77 -22.75 10.66 5.31
CA VAL A 77 -23.18 11.24 6.57
C VAL A 77 -22.15 12.30 6.92
N LYS A 78 -22.55 13.57 6.76
CA LYS A 78 -21.71 14.69 7.13
C LYS A 78 -21.38 14.63 8.63
N SER A 79 -20.10 14.60 8.97
CA SER A 79 -19.59 14.74 10.33
C SER A 79 -18.72 16.00 10.44
N ASP A 80 -18.40 16.44 11.64
CA ASP A 80 -17.53 17.62 11.84
C ASP A 80 -16.11 17.44 11.24
N SER A 81 -15.72 16.19 10.92
CA SER A 81 -14.45 15.82 10.28
C SER A 81 -14.57 15.58 8.77
N THR A 82 -15.75 15.74 8.15
CA THR A 82 -15.91 15.48 6.71
C THR A 82 -15.35 16.64 5.86
N PRO A 83 -14.51 16.35 4.83
CA PRO A 83 -13.98 17.38 3.94
C PRO A 83 -15.10 18.21 3.29
N ASP A 84 -14.92 19.53 3.22
CA ASP A 84 -15.92 20.46 2.66
C ASP A 84 -16.20 20.24 1.16
N ASP A 85 -15.31 19.54 0.46
CA ASP A 85 -15.34 19.21 -0.96
C ASP A 85 -15.96 17.84 -1.28
N MET A 86 -16.46 17.09 -0.28
CA MET A 86 -17.12 15.81 -0.53
C MET A 86 -18.30 16.00 -1.50
N PRO A 87 -18.43 15.19 -2.58
CA PRO A 87 -19.46 15.39 -3.57
C PRO A 87 -20.84 15.31 -2.91
N ALA A 88 -21.55 16.45 -2.93
CA ALA A 88 -22.92 16.52 -2.45
C ALA A 88 -23.79 15.66 -3.35
N GLY A 89 -24.28 14.52 -2.85
CA GLY A 89 -25.09 13.63 -3.68
C GLY A 89 -25.56 12.39 -2.96
N MET A 90 -26.72 11.90 -3.41
CA MET A 90 -27.28 10.62 -3.02
C MET A 90 -27.32 9.74 -4.26
N VAL A 91 -26.73 8.55 -4.18
CA VAL A 91 -26.89 7.54 -5.23
C VAL A 91 -28.15 6.75 -4.92
N GLU A 92 -29.13 6.82 -5.80
CA GLU A 92 -30.41 6.13 -5.62
C GLU A 92 -30.37 4.74 -6.27
N PHE A 93 -31.06 3.78 -5.66
CA PHE A 93 -31.23 2.42 -6.14
C PHE A 93 -32.72 2.08 -6.20
N ASP A 94 -33.19 1.66 -7.37
CA ASP A 94 -34.51 1.07 -7.52
C ASP A 94 -34.46 -0.41 -7.19
N ALA A 95 -35.41 -0.89 -6.38
CA ALA A 95 -35.47 -2.26 -5.93
C ALA A 95 -36.87 -2.85 -6.11
N THR A 96 -36.96 -3.96 -6.86
CA THR A 96 -38.15 -4.79 -6.95
C THR A 96 -37.98 -6.03 -6.08
N ILE A 97 -38.82 -6.17 -5.05
CA ILE A 97 -38.78 -7.30 -4.12
C ILE A 97 -40.02 -8.17 -4.37
N GLU A 98 -39.87 -9.28 -5.08
CA GLU A 98 -40.91 -10.29 -5.17
C GLU A 98 -40.92 -11.15 -3.91
N HIS A 99 -42.05 -11.23 -3.22
CA HIS A 99 -42.17 -11.92 -1.93
C HIS A 99 -43.19 -13.05 -1.98
N GLY A 100 -43.12 -13.96 -1.01
CA GLY A 100 -43.98 -15.15 -0.94
C GLY A 100 -43.23 -16.42 -1.34
N PRO A 101 -43.78 -17.62 -1.03
CA PRO A 101 -43.01 -18.86 -1.10
C PRO A 101 -42.54 -19.19 -2.52
N PHE A 102 -43.15 -18.62 -3.57
CA PHE A 102 -42.74 -18.87 -4.96
C PHE A 102 -42.68 -17.57 -5.77
N PRO A 103 -41.62 -16.75 -5.59
CA PRO A 103 -41.40 -15.57 -6.42
C PRO A 103 -41.26 -15.99 -7.88
N LYS A 104 -41.89 -15.25 -8.80
CA LYS A 104 -41.93 -15.61 -10.23
C LYS A 104 -40.54 -15.65 -10.83
N SER A 105 -39.71 -14.66 -10.51
CA SER A 105 -38.35 -14.56 -11.02
C SER A 105 -37.42 -15.62 -10.41
N ALA A 106 -37.66 -16.02 -9.15
CA ALA A 106 -36.95 -17.16 -8.56
C ALA A 106 -37.33 -18.48 -9.26
N LEU A 107 -38.63 -18.71 -9.52
CA LEU A 107 -39.10 -19.89 -10.26
C LEU A 107 -38.50 -19.96 -11.67
N ALA A 108 -38.47 -18.83 -12.39
CA ALA A 108 -37.88 -18.74 -13.73
C ALA A 108 -36.38 -19.10 -13.75
N ARG A 109 -35.68 -18.89 -12.62
CA ARG A 109 -34.27 -19.26 -12.41
C ARG A 109 -34.11 -20.66 -11.79
N GLY A 110 -35.17 -21.49 -11.79
CA GLY A 110 -35.12 -22.89 -11.35
C GLY A 110 -35.28 -23.10 -9.84
N ALA A 111 -35.56 -22.06 -9.05
CA ALA A 111 -35.78 -22.19 -7.61
C ALA A 111 -37.20 -22.72 -7.31
N ILE A 112 -37.38 -24.04 -7.39
CA ILE A 112 -38.68 -24.72 -7.16
C ILE A 112 -39.06 -24.89 -5.69
N ALA A 113 -38.10 -24.79 -4.77
CA ALA A 113 -38.34 -24.87 -3.33
C ALA A 113 -38.81 -23.51 -2.77
N PRO A 114 -39.61 -23.47 -1.68
CA PRO A 114 -40.10 -22.22 -1.12
C PRO A 114 -38.99 -21.20 -0.78
N LYS A 115 -39.14 -19.96 -1.25
CA LYS A 115 -38.23 -18.83 -1.02
C LYS A 115 -38.89 -17.71 -0.23
N LEU A 116 -38.08 -16.94 0.49
CA LEU A 116 -38.55 -15.76 1.22
C LEU A 116 -38.84 -14.62 0.22
N ALA A 117 -37.86 -14.34 -0.64
CA ALA A 117 -37.94 -13.27 -1.61
C ALA A 117 -36.98 -13.49 -2.80
N PHE A 118 -37.31 -12.86 -3.92
CA PHE A 118 -36.38 -12.49 -4.97
C PHE A 118 -36.26 -10.96 -4.98
N VAL A 119 -35.04 -10.45 -5.04
CA VAL A 119 -34.75 -9.02 -5.07
C VAL A 119 -34.00 -8.72 -6.35
N HIS A 120 -34.51 -7.79 -7.13
CA HIS A 120 -33.76 -7.13 -8.20
C HIS A 120 -33.46 -5.70 -7.74
N SER A 121 -32.22 -5.24 -7.89
CA SER A 121 -31.81 -3.89 -7.54
C SER A 121 -30.88 -3.31 -8.60
N GLU A 122 -31.09 -2.05 -8.96
CA GLU A 122 -30.24 -1.35 -9.92
C GLU A 122 -30.06 0.11 -9.51
N ILE A 123 -28.94 0.72 -9.92
CA ILE A 123 -28.77 2.16 -9.76
C ILE A 123 -29.89 2.86 -10.55
N ALA A 124 -30.58 3.78 -9.90
CA ALA A 124 -31.64 4.58 -10.50
C ALA A 124 -31.05 5.75 -11.27
N LYS A 125 -31.61 6.07 -12.44
CA LYS A 125 -31.16 7.22 -13.24
C LYS A 125 -31.59 8.53 -12.59
N THR A 126 -30.64 9.25 -12.03
CA THR A 126 -30.82 10.57 -11.40
C THR A 126 -29.88 11.60 -12.02
N ASP A 127 -30.17 12.88 -11.84
CA ASP A 127 -29.41 13.97 -12.47
C ASP A 127 -27.94 13.98 -12.04
N ASN A 128 -27.63 13.62 -10.79
CA ASN A 128 -26.28 13.59 -10.23
C ASN A 128 -25.37 12.46 -10.76
N ILE A 129 -25.91 11.49 -11.50
CA ILE A 129 -25.14 10.40 -12.13
C ILE A 129 -25.50 10.22 -13.61
N LYS A 130 -26.10 11.25 -14.23
CA LYS A 130 -26.53 11.22 -15.63
C LYS A 130 -25.37 10.87 -16.58
N GLU A 131 -24.20 11.44 -16.33
CA GLU A 131 -22.97 11.18 -17.11
C GLU A 131 -22.59 9.69 -17.06
N LEU A 132 -22.68 9.05 -15.89
CA LEU A 132 -22.38 7.63 -15.76
C LEU A 132 -23.35 6.76 -16.60
N PHE A 133 -24.62 7.14 -16.69
CA PHE A 133 -25.58 6.48 -17.59
C PHE A 133 -25.28 6.73 -19.07
N GLU A 134 -24.71 7.88 -19.43
CA GLU A 134 -24.28 8.13 -20.81
C GLU A 134 -23.10 7.24 -21.18
N LEU A 135 -22.15 7.04 -20.26
CA LEU A 135 -21.01 6.14 -20.44
C LEU A 135 -21.42 4.67 -20.63
N THR A 136 -22.56 4.27 -20.05
CA THR A 136 -23.11 2.90 -20.14
C THR A 136 -24.24 2.77 -21.16
N ASN A 137 -24.36 3.69 -22.12
CA ASN A 137 -25.38 3.70 -23.17
C ASN A 137 -26.83 3.62 -22.64
N GLY A 138 -27.09 4.22 -21.49
CA GLY A 138 -28.38 4.27 -20.83
C GLY A 138 -28.74 3.03 -20.00
N VAL A 139 -27.87 2.01 -19.95
CA VAL A 139 -28.04 0.83 -19.07
C VAL A 139 -27.62 1.20 -17.64
N SER A 140 -28.28 0.64 -16.62
CA SER A 140 -27.86 0.88 -15.25
C SER A 140 -26.40 0.45 -15.02
N PRO A 141 -25.53 1.34 -14.50
CA PRO A 141 -24.10 1.04 -14.31
C PRO A 141 -23.82 -0.11 -13.35
N LEU A 142 -24.73 -0.35 -12.40
CA LEU A 142 -24.67 -1.45 -11.46
C LEU A 142 -26.07 -2.00 -11.25
N ALA A 143 -26.21 -3.31 -11.45
CA ALA A 143 -27.43 -4.05 -11.19
C ALA A 143 -27.13 -5.36 -10.47
N GLY A 144 -28.12 -5.92 -9.78
CA GLY A 144 -27.97 -7.18 -9.09
C GLY A 144 -29.29 -7.87 -8.77
N ASP A 145 -29.20 -9.18 -8.62
CA ASP A 145 -30.30 -10.07 -8.27
C ASP A 145 -29.93 -10.90 -7.05
N ALA A 146 -30.88 -11.14 -6.15
CA ALA A 146 -30.70 -12.03 -5.01
C ALA A 146 -31.94 -12.91 -4.79
N VAL A 147 -31.72 -14.21 -4.60
CA VAL A 147 -32.76 -15.17 -4.16
C VAL A 147 -32.49 -15.52 -2.70
N ILE A 148 -33.44 -15.22 -1.82
CA ILE A 148 -33.30 -15.39 -0.37
C ILE A 148 -34.21 -16.52 0.10
N SER A 149 -33.66 -17.48 0.83
CA SER A 149 -34.43 -18.56 1.47
C SER A 149 -34.96 -18.14 2.85
N PHE A 150 -35.99 -18.83 3.35
CA PHE A 150 -36.49 -18.63 4.71
C PHE A 150 -35.43 -18.91 5.80
N GLY A 151 -34.45 -19.77 5.51
CA GLY A 151 -33.33 -20.07 6.41
C GLY A 151 -32.29 -18.95 6.51
N GLY A 152 -32.34 -17.95 5.63
CA GLY A 152 -31.34 -16.88 5.54
C GLY A 152 -30.11 -17.23 4.68
N PHE A 153 -30.17 -18.30 3.89
CA PHE A 153 -29.24 -18.55 2.80
C PHE A 153 -29.68 -17.75 1.57
N ALA A 154 -28.75 -17.05 0.92
CA ALA A 154 -28.99 -16.25 -0.27
C ALA A 154 -28.02 -16.64 -1.40
N THR A 155 -28.50 -16.60 -2.64
CA THR A 155 -27.67 -16.63 -3.84
C THR A 155 -27.82 -15.30 -4.55
N ALA A 156 -26.72 -14.67 -4.95
CA ALA A 156 -26.73 -13.35 -5.56
C ALA A 156 -25.87 -13.32 -6.83
N SER A 157 -26.26 -12.45 -7.76
CA SER A 157 -25.46 -12.06 -8.92
C SER A 157 -25.48 -10.54 -9.05
N ALA A 158 -24.37 -9.93 -9.40
CA ALA A 158 -24.27 -8.50 -9.69
C ALA A 158 -23.47 -8.26 -10.98
N THR A 159 -23.78 -7.17 -11.66
CA THR A 159 -23.12 -6.78 -12.91
C THR A 159 -22.78 -5.31 -12.87
N ILE A 160 -21.53 -4.98 -13.20
CA ILE A 160 -21.11 -3.63 -13.57
C ILE A 160 -21.13 -3.56 -15.10
N ALA A 161 -21.83 -2.57 -15.63
CA ALA A 161 -22.00 -2.42 -17.08
C ALA A 161 -20.64 -2.14 -17.78
N PRO A 162 -20.47 -2.61 -19.03
CA PRO A 162 -19.30 -2.26 -19.83
C PRO A 162 -19.29 -0.77 -20.14
N VAL A 163 -18.09 -0.22 -20.25
CA VAL A 163 -17.85 1.19 -20.55
C VAL A 163 -16.85 1.27 -21.69
N LYS A 164 -17.22 1.98 -22.75
CA LYS A 164 -16.34 2.25 -23.89
C LYS A 164 -16.41 3.72 -24.22
N VAL A 165 -15.30 4.41 -24.01
CA VAL A 165 -15.20 5.86 -24.11
C VAL A 165 -14.01 6.21 -24.98
N GLU A 166 -14.20 7.19 -25.85
CA GLU A 166 -13.14 7.83 -26.61
C GLU A 166 -13.25 9.34 -26.40
N HIS A 167 -12.16 9.97 -25.97
CA HIS A 167 -12.09 11.39 -25.73
C HIS A 167 -10.71 11.92 -26.16
N GLU A 168 -10.70 12.91 -27.04
CA GLU A 168 -9.47 13.55 -27.54
C GLU A 168 -8.42 12.57 -28.09
N GLY A 169 -8.88 11.47 -28.70
CA GLY A 169 -8.01 10.41 -29.25
C GLY A 169 -7.47 9.42 -28.22
N ASN A 170 -7.81 9.60 -26.94
CA ASN A 170 -7.59 8.61 -25.89
C ASN A 170 -8.82 7.73 -25.74
N ALA A 171 -8.64 6.44 -25.42
CA ALA A 171 -9.75 5.50 -25.30
C ALA A 171 -9.63 4.62 -24.05
N VAL A 172 -10.77 4.31 -23.44
CA VAL A 172 -10.92 3.30 -22.39
C VAL A 172 -11.97 2.29 -22.85
N ASP A 173 -11.64 1.01 -22.81
CA ASP A 173 -12.55 -0.09 -23.11
C ASP A 173 -12.54 -1.08 -21.93
N PHE A 174 -13.64 -1.09 -21.18
CA PHE A 174 -13.86 -1.95 -20.03
C PHE A 174 -15.02 -2.90 -20.34
N SER A 175 -14.76 -4.21 -20.26
CA SER A 175 -15.73 -5.27 -20.58
C SER A 175 -16.92 -5.36 -19.63
N GLY A 176 -16.94 -4.58 -18.55
CA GLY A 176 -17.84 -4.78 -17.42
C GLY A 176 -17.28 -5.81 -16.44
N MET A 177 -18.01 -5.99 -15.34
CA MET A 177 -17.71 -6.98 -14.31
C MET A 177 -18.95 -7.80 -14.01
N THR A 178 -18.78 -9.11 -13.82
CA THR A 178 -19.83 -9.97 -13.28
C THR A 178 -19.38 -10.50 -11.93
N VAL A 179 -20.32 -10.61 -10.99
CA VAL A 179 -20.09 -11.18 -9.66
C VAL A 179 -21.20 -12.19 -9.39
N ASN A 180 -20.84 -13.38 -8.93
CA ASN A 180 -21.79 -14.40 -8.49
C ASN A 180 -21.38 -14.88 -7.11
N GLY A 181 -22.33 -15.10 -6.22
CA GLY A 181 -22.00 -15.51 -4.87
C GLY A 181 -23.15 -16.07 -4.05
N THR A 182 -22.81 -16.54 -2.87
CA THR A 182 -23.77 -17.01 -1.87
C THR A 182 -23.44 -16.45 -0.50
N PHE A 183 -24.47 -16.34 0.34
CA PHE A 183 -24.35 -15.91 1.72
C PHE A 183 -25.16 -16.83 2.64
N ASP A 184 -24.54 -17.35 3.69
CA ASP A 184 -25.21 -18.07 4.77
C ASP A 184 -25.23 -17.21 6.03
N ARG A 185 -26.41 -16.76 6.45
CA ARG A 185 -26.58 -15.93 7.65
C ARG A 185 -26.13 -16.62 8.94
N LYS A 186 -26.34 -17.93 9.08
CA LYS A 186 -26.04 -18.67 10.32
C LYS A 186 -24.54 -18.83 10.51
N LEU A 187 -23.83 -19.16 9.42
CA LEU A 187 -22.38 -19.33 9.43
C LEU A 187 -21.64 -18.00 9.22
N GLN A 188 -22.38 -16.95 8.86
CA GLN A 188 -21.83 -15.69 8.34
C GLN A 188 -20.80 -15.97 7.23
N ALA A 189 -21.14 -16.93 6.37
CA ALA A 189 -20.26 -17.42 5.31
C ALA A 189 -20.60 -16.77 3.98
N ILE A 190 -19.58 -16.42 3.21
CA ILE A 190 -19.67 -15.82 1.89
C ILE A 190 -18.84 -16.66 0.93
N THR A 191 -19.42 -16.98 -0.22
CA THR A 191 -18.64 -17.38 -1.40
C THR A 191 -18.93 -16.39 -2.52
N ALA A 192 -17.90 -15.96 -3.24
CA ALA A 192 -18.06 -15.06 -4.37
C ALA A 192 -17.01 -15.36 -5.44
N ASN A 193 -17.41 -15.24 -6.70
CA ASN A 193 -16.53 -15.22 -7.86
C ASN A 193 -16.86 -13.96 -8.67
N ALA A 194 -15.84 -13.19 -9.02
CA ALA A 194 -15.94 -12.03 -9.90
C ALA A 194 -15.09 -12.25 -11.15
N LEU A 195 -15.55 -11.70 -12.28
CA LEU A 195 -14.87 -11.77 -13.57
C LEU A 195 -14.93 -10.42 -14.28
N VAL A 196 -13.77 -9.96 -14.75
CA VAL A 196 -13.58 -8.92 -15.75
C VAL A 196 -12.82 -9.54 -16.92
N GLU A 197 -13.41 -9.50 -18.12
CA GLU A 197 -12.79 -10.10 -19.30
C GLU A 197 -11.63 -9.26 -19.83
N THR A 198 -11.81 -7.94 -19.93
CA THR A 198 -10.80 -7.03 -20.46
C THR A 198 -10.96 -5.62 -19.88
N LEU A 199 -9.83 -4.99 -19.59
CA LEU A 199 -9.70 -3.55 -19.42
C LEU A 199 -8.56 -3.09 -20.32
N SER A 200 -8.81 -2.13 -21.20
CA SER A 200 -7.78 -1.51 -22.02
C SER A 200 -7.85 0.00 -21.93
N VAL A 201 -6.67 0.60 -21.91
CA VAL A 201 -6.48 2.04 -21.94
C VAL A 201 -5.53 2.33 -23.09
N ASN A 202 -5.97 3.16 -24.04
CA ASN A 202 -5.14 3.71 -25.10
C ASN A 202 -5.01 5.21 -24.87
N GLY A 203 -3.94 5.62 -24.20
CA GLY A 203 -3.58 7.00 -23.93
C GLY A 203 -2.52 7.54 -24.91
N GLU A 204 -2.52 7.14 -26.19
CA GLU A 204 -1.48 7.59 -27.14
C GLU A 204 -1.45 9.10 -27.40
N LYS A 205 -2.47 9.85 -26.96
CA LYS A 205 -2.57 11.29 -27.12
C LYS A 205 -2.48 12.05 -25.79
N SER A 206 -2.18 11.39 -24.67
CA SER A 206 -1.89 12.07 -23.40
C SER A 206 -0.45 12.59 -23.34
N ASP A 207 -0.17 13.46 -22.35
CA ASP A 207 1.16 14.02 -22.12
C ASP A 207 2.23 12.95 -21.81
N ASP A 208 1.83 11.80 -21.25
CA ASP A 208 2.63 10.58 -21.12
C ASP A 208 1.95 9.46 -21.91
N PRO A 209 2.35 9.20 -23.17
CA PRO A 209 1.70 8.18 -24.00
C PRO A 209 1.84 6.77 -23.45
N VAL A 210 0.70 6.12 -23.19
CA VAL A 210 0.66 4.75 -22.67
C VAL A 210 -0.46 3.93 -23.27
N LYS A 211 -0.15 2.67 -23.57
CA LYS A 211 -1.12 1.62 -23.90
C LYS A 211 -1.06 0.55 -22.83
N MET A 212 -2.19 0.28 -22.20
CA MET A 212 -2.33 -0.77 -21.19
C MET A 212 -3.46 -1.71 -21.59
N THR A 213 -3.26 -3.01 -21.43
CA THR A 213 -4.32 -4.02 -21.56
C THR A 213 -4.18 -5.03 -20.42
N MET A 214 -5.29 -5.28 -19.73
CA MET A 214 -5.44 -6.34 -18.75
C MET A 214 -6.51 -7.31 -19.26
N SER A 215 -6.19 -8.59 -19.31
CA SER A 215 -7.10 -9.65 -19.74
C SER A 215 -7.37 -10.66 -18.63
N GLY A 216 -8.64 -11.01 -18.45
CA GLY A 216 -9.11 -12.08 -17.58
C GLY A 216 -8.72 -11.90 -16.13
N LEU A 217 -9.25 -10.85 -15.49
CA LEU A 217 -9.18 -10.68 -14.04
C LEU A 217 -10.30 -11.48 -13.37
N THR A 218 -9.93 -12.40 -12.48
CA THR A 218 -10.86 -13.16 -11.64
C THR A 218 -10.56 -12.92 -10.18
N MET A 219 -11.61 -12.80 -9.37
CA MET A 219 -11.50 -12.77 -7.91
C MET A 219 -12.39 -13.85 -7.30
N ASP A 220 -11.84 -14.66 -6.41
CA ASP A 220 -12.56 -15.71 -5.70
C ASP A 220 -12.47 -15.45 -4.21
N VAL A 221 -13.57 -15.57 -3.48
CA VAL A 221 -13.61 -15.46 -2.02
C VAL A 221 -14.44 -16.62 -1.49
N ASN A 222 -13.95 -17.27 -0.44
CA ASN A 222 -14.67 -18.23 0.37
C ASN A 222 -14.32 -17.98 1.83
N SER A 223 -15.21 -17.36 2.58
CA SER A 223 -14.97 -16.91 3.94
C SER A 223 -16.12 -17.28 4.86
N ARG A 224 -15.83 -17.45 6.15
CA ARG A 224 -16.82 -17.66 7.22
C ARG A 224 -16.36 -17.01 8.51
N MET A 225 -17.30 -16.76 9.42
CA MET A 225 -16.92 -16.36 10.78
C MET A 225 -16.17 -17.51 11.49
N GLY A 226 -15.01 -17.17 12.04
CA GLY A 226 -14.16 -18.06 12.83
C GLY A 226 -14.51 -18.05 14.32
N LYS A 227 -13.93 -18.97 15.08
CA LYS A 227 -14.11 -19.16 16.52
C LYS A 227 -13.67 -17.94 17.33
N PHE A 228 -12.62 -17.25 16.88
CA PHE A 228 -12.09 -16.05 17.54
C PHE A 228 -12.85 -14.76 17.19
N GLY A 229 -13.95 -14.85 16.43
CA GLY A 229 -14.69 -13.68 15.98
C GLY A 229 -14.00 -12.91 14.84
N LEU A 230 -13.08 -13.57 14.13
CA LEU A 230 -12.43 -13.08 12.92
C LEU A 230 -12.90 -13.92 11.73
N SER A 231 -13.00 -13.32 10.54
CA SER A 231 -13.35 -14.08 9.34
C SER A 231 -12.15 -14.90 8.86
N VAL A 232 -12.38 -16.18 8.55
CA VAL A 232 -11.37 -17.14 8.08
C VAL A 232 -11.80 -17.78 6.77
N GLY A 233 -10.85 -18.16 5.92
CA GLY A 233 -11.12 -18.72 4.60
C GLY A 233 -10.06 -18.37 3.56
N ASP A 234 -10.42 -18.53 2.29
CA ASP A 234 -9.53 -18.38 1.14
C ASP A 234 -10.00 -17.22 0.24
N SER A 235 -9.06 -16.40 -0.23
CA SER A 235 -9.28 -15.33 -1.19
C SER A 235 -8.23 -15.41 -2.29
N ASN A 236 -8.62 -15.34 -3.56
CA ASN A 236 -7.68 -15.40 -4.69
C ASN A 236 -7.99 -14.29 -5.70
N ILE A 237 -6.95 -13.71 -6.28
CA ILE A 237 -7.00 -12.79 -7.41
C ILE A 237 -6.10 -13.38 -8.49
N LYS A 238 -6.59 -13.47 -9.72
CA LYS A 238 -5.80 -13.92 -10.86
C LYS A 238 -6.01 -12.99 -12.04
N VAL A 239 -4.94 -12.69 -12.76
CA VAL A 239 -4.97 -11.94 -14.03
C VAL A 239 -4.27 -12.80 -15.07
N LYS A 240 -4.96 -13.11 -16.17
CA LYS A 240 -4.37 -13.96 -17.21
C LYS A 240 -3.21 -13.28 -17.93
N ARG A 241 -3.33 -11.99 -18.21
CA ARG A 241 -2.31 -11.23 -18.93
C ARG A 241 -2.40 -9.73 -18.66
N ILE A 242 -1.27 -9.08 -18.50
CA ILE A 242 -1.11 -7.63 -18.48
C ILE A 242 -0.07 -7.27 -19.53
N ASP A 243 -0.42 -6.33 -20.42
CA ASP A 243 0.51 -5.73 -21.38
C ASP A 243 0.54 -4.21 -21.14
N VAL A 244 1.73 -3.63 -21.08
CA VAL A 244 1.96 -2.19 -20.98
C VAL A 244 2.98 -1.80 -22.04
N VAL A 245 2.68 -0.74 -22.80
CA VAL A 245 3.57 -0.17 -23.81
C VAL A 245 3.60 1.34 -23.61
N LYS A 246 4.79 1.89 -23.42
CA LYS A 246 5.08 3.32 -23.45
C LYS A 246 5.89 3.60 -24.73
N PRO A 247 5.25 4.10 -25.81
CA PRO A 247 5.91 4.28 -27.10
C PRO A 247 7.13 5.20 -27.04
N ASP A 248 7.05 6.27 -26.24
CA ASP A 248 8.09 7.31 -26.18
C ASP A 248 9.34 6.87 -25.40
N GLU A 249 9.19 5.91 -24.49
CA GLU A 249 10.29 5.36 -23.68
C GLU A 249 10.84 4.03 -24.26
N GLU A 250 10.30 3.54 -25.38
CA GLU A 250 10.55 2.20 -25.92
C GLU A 250 10.39 1.08 -24.86
N VAL A 251 9.48 1.28 -23.89
CA VAL A 251 9.20 0.31 -22.83
C VAL A 251 7.99 -0.54 -23.21
N LYS A 252 8.18 -1.86 -23.22
CA LYS A 252 7.15 -2.87 -23.42
C LYS A 252 7.26 -3.94 -22.34
N VAL A 253 6.24 -4.06 -21.51
CA VAL A 253 6.13 -5.07 -20.46
C VAL A 253 4.97 -5.99 -20.78
N SER A 254 5.18 -7.31 -20.71
CA SER A 254 4.10 -8.28 -20.65
C SER A 254 4.28 -9.22 -19.47
N LEU A 255 3.19 -9.47 -18.76
CA LEU A 255 3.12 -10.36 -17.60
C LEU A 255 1.95 -11.34 -17.81
N ASP A 256 2.26 -12.62 -17.89
CA ASP A 256 1.26 -13.68 -17.96
C ASP A 256 0.94 -14.26 -16.57
N ASN A 257 -0.29 -14.74 -16.37
CA ASN A 257 -0.74 -15.53 -15.22
C ASN A 257 -0.31 -14.99 -13.84
N LEU A 258 -0.55 -13.72 -13.57
CA LEU A 258 -0.39 -13.16 -12.23
C LEU A 258 -1.44 -13.79 -11.29
N GLY A 259 -1.01 -14.29 -10.15
CA GLY A 259 -1.84 -14.89 -9.12
C GLY A 259 -1.46 -14.41 -7.74
N TYR A 260 -2.46 -14.05 -6.95
CA TYR A 260 -2.35 -13.72 -5.53
C TYR A 260 -3.40 -14.50 -4.76
N GLY A 261 -2.99 -15.23 -3.72
CA GLY A 261 -3.86 -16.02 -2.88
C GLY A 261 -3.59 -15.76 -1.42
N VAL A 262 -4.64 -15.65 -0.61
CA VAL A 262 -4.56 -15.56 0.84
C VAL A 262 -5.41 -16.65 1.45
N LYS A 263 -4.86 -17.34 2.44
CA LYS A 263 -5.54 -18.35 3.21
C LYS A 263 -5.40 -18.06 4.69
N LEU A 264 -6.52 -17.82 5.35
CA LEU A 264 -6.62 -17.72 6.80
C LEU A 264 -7.30 -18.97 7.35
N SER A 265 -6.66 -19.61 8.31
CA SER A 265 -7.18 -20.79 8.99
C SER A 265 -7.01 -20.67 10.49
N GLU A 266 -7.80 -21.42 11.24
CA GLU A 266 -7.79 -21.43 12.69
C GLU A 266 -7.89 -22.87 13.20
N ASP A 267 -7.32 -23.12 14.39
CA ASP A 267 -7.60 -24.31 15.18
C ASP A 267 -8.37 -23.96 16.46
N ASP A 268 -8.07 -24.58 17.60
CA ASP A 268 -8.71 -24.26 18.89
C ASP A 268 -7.98 -23.14 19.66
N LYS A 269 -6.73 -22.84 19.33
CA LYS A 269 -5.88 -21.87 20.03
C LYS A 269 -5.20 -20.87 19.10
N THR A 270 -4.98 -21.24 17.85
CA THR A 270 -4.13 -20.47 16.94
C THR A 270 -4.80 -20.12 15.63
N ILE A 271 -4.29 -19.06 15.01
CA ILE A 271 -4.59 -18.60 13.65
C ILE A 271 -3.33 -18.77 12.81
N ASN A 272 -3.51 -19.20 11.56
CA ASN A 272 -2.47 -19.31 10.56
C ASN A 272 -2.88 -18.52 9.32
N ALA A 273 -1.95 -17.75 8.77
CA ALA A 273 -2.11 -16.99 7.53
C ALA A 273 -1.06 -17.42 6.51
N GLU A 274 -1.47 -17.64 5.26
CA GLU A 274 -0.59 -17.95 4.14
C GLU A 274 -0.94 -17.01 2.99
N ALA A 275 0.06 -16.32 2.44
CA ALA A 275 -0.05 -15.49 1.25
C ALA A 275 0.83 -16.09 0.15
N THR A 276 0.23 -16.38 -1.00
CA THR A 276 0.88 -16.96 -2.17
C THR A 276 0.86 -15.94 -3.30
N TYR A 277 2.03 -15.68 -3.88
CA TYR A 277 2.25 -14.84 -5.06
C TYR A 277 2.81 -15.73 -6.17
N GLN A 278 2.28 -15.60 -7.37
CA GLN A 278 2.71 -16.37 -8.54
C GLN A 278 2.65 -15.48 -9.77
N THR A 279 3.60 -15.64 -10.67
CA THR A 279 3.55 -15.09 -12.01
C THR A 279 3.80 -16.20 -13.02
N GLY A 280 3.23 -16.08 -14.21
CA GLY A 280 3.77 -16.71 -15.40
C GLY A 280 4.95 -15.91 -15.93
N ASP A 281 5.14 -15.98 -17.24
CA ASP A 281 6.26 -15.32 -17.90
C ASP A 281 6.16 -13.80 -17.81
N ILE A 282 7.28 -13.19 -17.45
CA ILE A 282 7.52 -11.76 -17.42
C ILE A 282 8.48 -11.45 -18.57
N VAL A 283 8.10 -10.51 -19.43
CA VAL A 283 8.92 -10.06 -20.55
C VAL A 283 9.03 -8.55 -20.52
N LEU A 284 10.26 -8.04 -20.59
CA LEU A 284 10.57 -6.60 -20.66
C LEU A 284 11.38 -6.36 -21.93
N ASN A 285 10.88 -5.52 -22.84
CA ASN A 285 11.57 -5.16 -24.09
C ASN A 285 12.08 -6.40 -24.87
N ASP A 286 11.23 -7.42 -24.97
CA ASP A 286 11.50 -8.73 -25.57
C ASP A 286 12.59 -9.59 -24.86
N VAL A 287 13.04 -9.19 -23.68
CA VAL A 287 13.88 -10.01 -22.77
C VAL A 287 12.96 -10.83 -21.86
N ALA A 288 13.06 -12.16 -21.95
CA ALA A 288 12.27 -13.06 -21.11
C ALA A 288 12.91 -13.15 -19.71
N LEU A 289 12.33 -12.42 -18.76
CA LEU A 289 12.74 -12.44 -17.35
C LEU A 289 12.28 -13.72 -16.64
N GLY A 290 11.44 -14.54 -17.26
CA GLY A 290 10.97 -15.81 -16.67
C GLY A 290 9.80 -15.60 -15.71
N ASN A 291 9.65 -16.45 -14.70
CA ASN A 291 8.52 -16.44 -13.78
C ASN A 291 8.95 -16.46 -12.31
N GLY A 292 8.07 -15.98 -11.43
CA GLY A 292 8.31 -15.90 -9.99
C GLY A 292 7.20 -16.56 -9.18
N GLN A 293 7.56 -17.06 -8.00
CA GLN A 293 6.58 -17.43 -6.97
C GLN A 293 7.11 -17.06 -5.59
N ALA A 294 6.23 -16.69 -4.67
CA ALA A 294 6.55 -16.46 -3.27
C ALA A 294 5.44 -17.02 -2.40
N VAL A 295 5.78 -17.77 -1.35
CA VAL A 295 4.81 -18.20 -0.33
C VAL A 295 5.27 -17.70 1.03
N VAL A 296 4.50 -16.77 1.60
CA VAL A 296 4.72 -16.18 2.91
C VAL A 296 3.74 -16.80 3.91
N LYS A 297 4.22 -17.29 5.04
CA LYS A 297 3.38 -17.92 6.07
C LYS A 297 3.63 -17.32 7.43
N LEU A 298 2.56 -17.08 8.15
CA LEU A 298 2.52 -16.83 9.58
C LEU A 298 1.73 -17.97 10.22
N ALA A 299 2.36 -18.74 11.08
CA ALA A 299 1.75 -19.89 11.72
C ALA A 299 1.77 -19.76 13.24
N LYS A 300 0.83 -20.45 13.89
CA LYS A 300 0.71 -20.55 15.35
C LYS A 300 0.57 -19.19 16.05
N LEU A 301 -0.14 -18.25 15.43
CA LEU A 301 -0.46 -16.97 16.08
C LEU A 301 -1.53 -17.22 17.14
N ASP A 302 -1.34 -16.76 18.38
CA ASP A 302 -2.37 -16.90 19.41
C ASP A 302 -3.68 -16.20 18.99
N GLY A 303 -4.79 -16.93 18.94
CA GLY A 303 -6.03 -16.44 18.33
C GLY A 303 -6.69 -15.32 19.13
N GLU A 304 -6.59 -15.34 20.46
CA GLU A 304 -7.12 -14.27 21.31
C GLU A 304 -6.29 -12.99 21.18
N ALA A 305 -4.96 -13.12 21.15
CA ALA A 305 -4.05 -12.00 20.92
C ALA A 305 -4.26 -11.36 19.54
N VAL A 306 -4.41 -12.16 18.48
CA VAL A 306 -4.70 -11.64 17.12
C VAL A 306 -6.04 -10.88 17.09
N LYS A 307 -7.07 -11.39 17.77
CA LYS A 307 -8.36 -10.68 17.88
C LYS A 307 -8.21 -9.32 18.56
N GLN A 308 -7.48 -9.27 19.69
CA GLN A 308 -7.23 -8.03 20.42
C GLN A 308 -6.43 -7.03 19.59
N LEU A 309 -5.38 -7.48 18.90
CA LEU A 309 -4.60 -6.62 17.99
C LEU A 309 -5.45 -6.10 16.84
N SER A 310 -6.31 -6.93 16.25
CA SER A 310 -7.24 -6.51 15.20
C SER A 310 -8.22 -5.45 15.69
N ASP A 311 -8.77 -5.60 16.89
CA ASP A 311 -9.67 -4.61 17.49
C ASP A 311 -8.96 -3.28 17.75
N THR A 312 -7.74 -3.34 18.31
CA THR A 312 -6.90 -2.17 18.58
C THR A 312 -6.49 -1.46 17.29
N TYR A 313 -6.03 -2.19 16.27
CA TYR A 313 -5.72 -1.63 14.94
C TYR A 313 -6.94 -0.93 14.34
N ASN A 314 -8.11 -1.58 14.35
CA ASN A 314 -9.34 -0.98 13.86
C ASN A 314 -9.72 0.28 14.64
N GLN A 315 -9.43 0.34 15.94
CA GLN A 315 -9.65 1.54 16.75
C GLN A 315 -8.68 2.66 16.40
N ILE A 316 -7.39 2.36 16.25
CA ILE A 316 -6.35 3.33 15.86
C ILE A 316 -6.67 3.90 14.49
N VAL A 317 -6.93 3.04 13.50
CA VAL A 317 -7.34 3.49 12.16
C VAL A 317 -8.58 4.37 12.26
N ARG A 318 -9.61 3.99 13.04
CA ARG A 318 -10.77 4.87 13.24
C ARG A 318 -10.40 6.25 13.81
N GLN A 319 -9.50 6.31 14.79
CA GLN A 319 -9.09 7.58 15.39
C GLN A 319 -8.27 8.45 14.43
N TYR A 320 -7.28 7.85 13.77
CA TYR A 320 -6.47 8.52 12.74
C TYR A 320 -7.35 9.06 11.62
N MET A 321 -8.26 8.22 11.13
CA MET A 321 -9.17 8.58 10.06
C MET A 321 -10.25 9.60 10.46
N MET A 322 -10.48 9.86 11.75
CA MET A 322 -11.39 10.93 12.22
C MET A 322 -10.66 12.27 12.48
N GLY A 323 -9.38 12.38 12.12
CA GLY A 323 -8.55 13.56 12.39
C GLY A 323 -8.22 13.75 13.87
N ALA A 324 -8.34 12.68 14.68
CA ALA A 324 -8.14 12.73 16.13
C ALA A 324 -6.69 12.42 16.56
N SER A 325 -5.73 12.44 15.63
CA SER A 325 -4.32 12.13 15.92
C SER A 325 -3.36 12.92 15.03
N ASP A 326 -3.08 14.18 15.40
CA ASP A 326 -1.86 14.89 14.98
C ASP A 326 -0.65 14.50 15.86
N GLU A 327 -0.93 13.90 17.02
CA GLU A 327 0.06 13.24 17.88
C GLU A 327 0.02 11.74 17.56
N GLY A 328 1.17 11.05 17.52
CA GLY A 328 1.26 9.63 17.16
C GLY A 328 0.47 8.67 18.06
N LEU A 329 0.87 7.39 18.11
CA LEU A 329 0.24 6.46 19.06
C LEU A 329 0.39 6.99 20.49
N LYS A 330 -0.71 7.05 21.23
CA LYS A 330 -0.65 7.38 22.67
C LYS A 330 0.11 6.28 23.41
N ASP A 331 0.78 6.64 24.49
CA ASP A 331 1.54 5.69 25.32
C ASP A 331 0.68 4.48 25.71
N GLU A 332 -0.59 4.68 26.09
CA GLU A 332 -1.47 3.56 26.44
C GLU A 332 -1.81 2.66 25.24
N GLN A 333 -1.85 3.20 24.02
CA GLN A 333 -2.09 2.41 22.80
C GLN A 333 -0.84 1.63 22.41
N PHE A 334 0.32 2.23 22.58
CA PHE A 334 1.60 1.59 22.39
C PHE A 334 1.79 0.43 23.39
N ASP A 335 1.47 0.65 24.67
CA ASP A 335 1.50 -0.37 25.71
C ASP A 335 0.56 -1.55 25.40
N VAL A 336 -0.65 -1.27 24.92
CA VAL A 336 -1.61 -2.31 24.52
C VAL A 336 -1.10 -3.10 23.30
N LEU A 337 -0.46 -2.44 22.34
CA LEU A 337 0.15 -3.13 21.20
C LEU A 337 1.32 -4.01 21.66
N LEU A 338 2.17 -3.51 22.56
CA LEU A 338 3.33 -4.22 23.08
C LEU A 338 2.93 -5.43 23.95
N ASP A 339 1.95 -5.27 24.85
CA ASP A 339 1.42 -6.37 25.68
C ASP A 339 0.84 -7.48 24.80
N ASN A 340 0.05 -7.11 23.78
CA ASN A 340 -0.55 -8.10 22.88
C ASN A 340 0.47 -8.73 21.93
N ALA A 341 1.50 -7.99 21.50
CA ALA A 341 2.64 -8.54 20.77
C ALA A 341 3.39 -9.58 21.62
N GLY A 342 3.57 -9.32 22.92
CA GLY A 342 4.10 -10.29 23.87
C GLY A 342 3.22 -11.55 23.98
N LYS A 343 1.89 -11.40 24.02
CA LYS A 343 0.96 -12.55 24.06
C LYS A 343 1.02 -13.42 22.81
N LEU A 344 1.33 -12.86 21.64
CA LEU A 344 1.51 -13.65 20.41
C LEU A 344 2.59 -14.74 20.59
N LEU A 345 3.62 -14.47 21.41
CA LEU A 345 4.70 -15.43 21.69
C LEU A 345 4.21 -16.67 22.44
N ASN A 346 3.05 -16.64 23.10
CA ASN A 346 2.46 -17.82 23.74
C ASN A 346 2.12 -18.93 22.73
N GLY A 347 1.88 -18.57 21.46
CA GLY A 347 1.66 -19.52 20.38
C GLY A 347 2.93 -20.17 19.83
N ASN A 348 4.11 -19.67 20.22
CA ASN A 348 5.39 -19.94 19.56
C ASN A 348 5.29 -19.73 18.03
N PRO A 349 5.04 -18.47 17.61
CA PRO A 349 4.71 -18.17 16.24
C PRO A 349 5.90 -18.43 15.32
N SER A 350 5.58 -18.78 14.08
CA SER A 350 6.57 -19.06 13.04
C SER A 350 6.25 -18.20 11.81
N PHE A 351 7.26 -17.49 11.32
CA PHE A 351 7.21 -16.77 10.05
C PHE A 351 8.09 -17.50 9.04
N SER A 352 7.61 -17.69 7.82
CA SER A 352 8.44 -18.28 6.76
C SER A 352 8.15 -17.73 5.38
N ILE A 353 9.16 -17.78 4.53
CA ILE A 353 9.12 -17.56 3.10
C ILE A 353 9.67 -18.83 2.46
N ASP A 354 8.82 -19.72 1.93
CA ASP A 354 9.29 -20.95 1.27
C ASP A 354 8.31 -21.45 0.19
N PRO A 355 8.71 -21.42 -1.10
CA PRO A 355 9.85 -20.68 -1.67
C PRO A 355 9.53 -19.20 -1.91
N LEU A 356 10.56 -18.34 -1.92
CA LEU A 356 10.65 -17.23 -2.88
C LEU A 356 11.55 -17.72 -4.03
N SER A 357 11.01 -17.92 -5.23
CA SER A 357 11.80 -18.39 -6.36
C SER A 357 11.58 -17.55 -7.61
N TRP A 358 12.64 -17.44 -8.40
CA TRP A 358 12.69 -16.78 -9.69
C TRP A 358 13.36 -17.72 -10.69
N LYS A 359 12.64 -18.06 -11.76
CA LYS A 359 13.03 -19.10 -12.70
C LYS A 359 13.00 -18.61 -14.14
N THR A 360 14.07 -18.89 -14.88
CA THR A 360 14.16 -18.70 -16.33
C THR A 360 14.35 -20.05 -17.03
N ALA A 361 14.47 -20.03 -18.35
CA ALA A 361 14.84 -21.22 -19.12
C ALA A 361 16.25 -21.74 -18.79
N LYS A 362 17.10 -20.93 -18.12
CA LYS A 362 18.50 -21.24 -17.82
C LYS A 362 18.76 -21.66 -16.38
N GLY A 363 17.78 -21.55 -15.49
CA GLY A 363 17.95 -21.95 -14.10
C GLY A 363 16.89 -21.34 -13.18
N GLU A 364 17.03 -21.62 -11.89
CA GLU A 364 16.14 -21.13 -10.84
C GLU A 364 16.98 -20.64 -9.67
N SER A 365 16.73 -19.41 -9.25
CA SER A 365 17.24 -18.85 -8.00
C SER A 365 16.13 -18.90 -6.96
N LYS A 366 16.46 -19.31 -5.73
CA LYS A 366 15.48 -19.54 -4.66
C LYS A 366 16.01 -19.09 -3.31
N LEU A 367 15.16 -18.42 -2.54
CA LEU A 367 15.32 -18.14 -1.12
C LEU A 367 14.30 -18.96 -0.33
N THR A 368 14.77 -19.58 0.74
CA THR A 368 13.93 -20.06 1.85
C THR A 368 14.33 -19.35 3.11
N PHE A 369 13.36 -18.92 3.90
CA PHE A 369 13.57 -18.28 5.19
C PHE A 369 12.53 -18.79 6.19
N THR A 370 12.97 -19.09 7.41
CA THR A 370 12.10 -19.42 8.54
C THR A 370 12.63 -18.71 9.78
N LEU A 371 11.73 -18.08 10.52
CA LEU A 371 11.95 -17.48 11.82
C LEU A 371 10.95 -18.12 12.79
N ASP A 372 11.46 -18.91 13.74
CA ASP A 372 10.66 -19.43 14.84
C ASP A 372 10.88 -18.58 16.09
N LEU A 373 9.79 -18.16 16.70
CA LEU A 373 9.79 -17.38 17.92
C LEU A 373 9.30 -18.21 19.11
N ALA A 374 9.81 -17.90 20.29
CA ALA A 374 9.36 -18.45 21.55
C ALA A 374 9.21 -17.34 22.60
N ASN A 375 8.38 -17.59 23.61
CA ASN A 375 8.26 -16.67 24.74
C ASN A 375 9.52 -16.79 25.64
N PRO A 376 10.32 -15.72 25.81
CA PRO A 376 11.55 -15.81 26.61
C PRO A 376 11.23 -15.98 28.10
N PRO A 377 12.09 -16.66 28.88
CA PRO A 377 11.93 -16.73 30.33
C PRO A 377 12.11 -15.34 30.95
N ASN A 378 11.44 -15.09 32.08
CA ASN A 378 11.54 -13.84 32.84
C ASN A 378 11.31 -12.56 32.02
N VAL A 379 10.39 -12.56 31.04
CA VAL A 379 10.05 -11.40 30.19
C VAL A 379 9.95 -10.08 30.97
N LYS A 380 9.41 -10.11 32.19
CA LYS A 380 9.22 -8.94 33.05
C LYS A 380 10.52 -8.26 33.52
N GLU A 381 11.65 -8.97 33.43
CA GLU A 381 12.98 -8.51 33.84
C GLU A 381 13.82 -8.06 32.64
N LEU A 382 13.29 -8.17 31.41
CA LEU A 382 13.99 -7.88 30.17
C LEU A 382 13.56 -6.53 29.58
N THR A 383 14.48 -5.84 28.93
CA THR A 383 14.14 -4.68 28.09
C THR A 383 13.42 -5.12 26.81
N PRO A 384 12.66 -4.24 26.13
CA PRO A 384 12.03 -4.57 24.85
C PRO A 384 13.01 -5.12 23.80
N GLN A 385 14.23 -4.59 23.74
CA GLN A 385 15.28 -5.06 22.84
C GLN A 385 15.77 -6.46 23.22
N GLU A 386 15.96 -6.73 24.51
CA GLU A 386 16.31 -8.07 25.01
C GLU A 386 15.20 -9.08 24.74
N ILE A 387 13.93 -8.68 24.86
CA ILE A 387 12.79 -9.53 24.52
C ILE A 387 12.84 -9.88 23.03
N LEU A 388 13.06 -8.91 22.14
CA LEU A 388 13.13 -9.14 20.70
C LEU A 388 14.22 -10.15 20.33
N VAL A 389 15.42 -9.99 20.88
CA VAL A 389 16.54 -10.92 20.62
C VAL A 389 16.30 -12.29 21.25
N LYS A 390 15.89 -12.34 22.53
CA LYS A 390 15.68 -13.61 23.26
C LYS A 390 14.42 -14.36 22.81
N ALA A 391 13.49 -13.70 22.11
CA ALA A 391 12.34 -14.36 21.50
C ALA A 391 12.72 -15.16 20.25
N ILE A 392 13.85 -14.85 19.60
CA ILE A 392 14.34 -15.62 18.45
C ILE A 392 14.78 -17.00 18.95
N LYS A 393 13.97 -18.00 18.68
CA LYS A 393 14.32 -19.40 18.99
C LYS A 393 15.24 -19.95 17.92
N GLN A 394 14.90 -19.73 16.65
CA GLN A 394 15.62 -20.28 15.52
C GLN A 394 15.43 -19.43 14.27
N ILE A 395 16.49 -19.30 13.47
CA ILE A 395 16.44 -18.75 12.10
C ILE A 395 17.07 -19.77 11.16
N ASP A 396 16.40 -20.08 10.07
CA ASP A 396 16.99 -20.81 8.95
C ASP A 396 16.82 -20.00 7.67
N ALA A 397 17.91 -19.74 6.97
CA ALA A 397 17.88 -19.15 5.65
C ALA A 397 18.75 -19.94 4.69
N THR A 398 18.25 -20.14 3.47
CA THR A 398 19.04 -20.70 2.37
C THR A 398 18.75 -19.91 1.11
N LEU A 399 19.80 -19.32 0.53
CA LEU A 399 19.77 -18.60 -0.73
C LEU A 399 20.56 -19.41 -1.76
N VAL A 400 19.93 -19.67 -2.90
CA VAL A 400 20.55 -20.30 -4.08
C VAL A 400 20.42 -19.32 -5.23
N ILE A 401 21.55 -18.87 -5.77
CA ILE A 401 21.60 -18.02 -6.97
C ILE A 401 22.13 -18.86 -8.13
N SER A 402 21.34 -19.01 -9.19
CA SER A 402 21.72 -19.75 -10.39
C SER A 402 22.60 -18.88 -11.30
N LYS A 403 23.88 -19.22 -11.45
CA LYS A 403 24.80 -18.45 -12.30
C LYS A 403 24.41 -18.48 -13.77
N PRO A 404 24.01 -19.63 -14.37
CA PRO A 404 23.58 -19.65 -15.77
C PRO A 404 22.38 -18.74 -16.04
N MET A 405 21.46 -18.62 -15.08
CA MET A 405 20.33 -17.71 -15.16
C MET A 405 20.77 -16.25 -15.11
N VAL A 406 21.56 -15.84 -14.11
CA VAL A 406 22.00 -14.45 -13.97
C VAL A 406 22.84 -14.02 -15.17
N ARG A 407 23.77 -14.88 -15.60
CA ARG A 407 24.60 -14.64 -16.80
C ARG A 407 23.74 -14.45 -18.05
N ASP A 408 22.74 -15.30 -18.28
CA ASP A 408 21.88 -15.20 -19.45
C ASP A 408 21.08 -13.89 -19.47
N LEU A 409 20.58 -13.44 -18.32
CA LEU A 409 19.89 -12.16 -18.19
C LEU A 409 20.82 -10.98 -18.45
N MET A 410 22.04 -10.98 -17.89
CA MET A 410 23.05 -9.95 -18.15
C MET A 410 23.39 -9.85 -19.64
N VAL A 411 23.61 -11.00 -20.31
CA VAL A 411 23.90 -11.05 -21.75
C VAL A 411 22.73 -10.51 -22.57
N GLN A 412 21.49 -10.95 -22.27
CA GLN A 412 20.32 -10.48 -23.00
C GLN A 412 20.13 -8.97 -22.83
N TYR A 413 20.32 -8.45 -21.62
CA TYR A 413 20.23 -7.02 -21.34
C TYR A 413 21.29 -6.22 -22.10
N ALA A 414 22.56 -6.60 -22.03
CA ALA A 414 23.65 -5.92 -22.74
C ALA A 414 23.47 -5.93 -24.27
N ILE A 415 23.02 -7.05 -24.85
CA ILE A 415 22.74 -7.11 -26.30
C ILE A 415 21.57 -6.21 -26.68
N LYS A 416 20.47 -6.26 -25.92
CA LYS A 416 19.21 -5.60 -26.29
C LYS A 416 19.21 -4.11 -26.00
N LYS A 417 19.81 -3.69 -24.89
CA LYS A 417 19.76 -2.31 -24.42
C LYS A 417 21.02 -1.53 -24.73
N GLU A 418 22.19 -2.16 -24.66
CA GLU A 418 23.48 -1.48 -24.89
C GLU A 418 24.04 -1.75 -26.29
N GLY A 419 23.44 -2.67 -27.04
CA GLY A 419 23.84 -3.00 -28.41
C GLY A 419 25.16 -3.75 -28.53
N LEU A 420 25.63 -4.36 -27.43
CA LEU A 420 26.87 -5.14 -27.41
C LEU A 420 26.77 -6.38 -28.31
N ASP A 421 27.91 -6.81 -28.86
CA ASP A 421 27.97 -8.10 -29.53
C ASP A 421 27.90 -9.25 -28.51
N ALA A 422 27.39 -10.41 -28.94
CA ALA A 422 27.14 -11.54 -28.04
C ALA A 422 28.42 -12.11 -27.40
N THR A 423 29.58 -11.94 -28.02
CA THR A 423 30.86 -12.42 -27.46
C THR A 423 31.34 -11.48 -26.37
N ALA A 424 31.32 -10.17 -26.61
CA ALA A 424 31.65 -9.15 -25.61
C ALA A 424 30.71 -9.20 -24.41
N ALA A 425 29.39 -9.22 -24.64
CA ALA A 425 28.39 -9.34 -23.58
C ALA A 425 28.59 -10.61 -22.75
N GLY A 426 28.96 -11.72 -23.39
CA GLY A 426 29.29 -12.97 -22.72
C GLY A 426 30.50 -12.85 -21.81
N ALA A 427 31.59 -12.25 -22.30
CA ALA A 427 32.82 -12.07 -21.53
C ALA A 427 32.62 -11.16 -20.31
N GLU A 428 31.88 -10.06 -20.49
CA GLU A 428 31.54 -9.13 -19.42
C GLU A 428 30.67 -9.78 -18.34
N ALA A 429 29.60 -10.48 -18.73
CA ALA A 429 28.78 -11.23 -17.79
C ALA A 429 29.59 -12.27 -17.01
N ASP A 430 30.54 -12.95 -17.68
CA ASP A 430 31.43 -13.92 -17.03
C ASP A 430 32.40 -13.27 -16.03
N GLU A 431 32.84 -12.04 -16.28
CA GLU A 431 33.69 -11.27 -15.37
C GLU A 431 32.90 -10.78 -14.16
N GLN A 432 31.74 -10.16 -14.37
CA GLN A 432 30.86 -9.71 -13.28
C GLN A 432 30.44 -10.89 -12.39
N MET A 433 30.09 -12.03 -12.99
CA MET A 433 29.75 -13.24 -12.22
C MET A 433 30.92 -13.80 -11.41
N ARG A 434 32.15 -13.72 -11.92
CA ARG A 434 33.36 -14.08 -11.17
C ARG A 434 33.58 -13.14 -10.00
N SER A 435 33.39 -11.83 -10.20
CA SER A 435 33.49 -10.81 -9.13
C SER A 435 32.46 -11.06 -8.02
N VAL A 436 31.17 -11.20 -8.38
CA VAL A 436 30.09 -11.48 -7.42
C VAL A 436 30.32 -12.78 -6.67
N SER A 437 30.74 -13.84 -7.35
CA SER A 437 31.07 -15.12 -6.70
C SER A 437 32.25 -14.98 -5.73
N GLY A 438 33.30 -14.25 -6.14
CA GLY A 438 34.48 -13.99 -5.31
C GLY A 438 34.16 -13.16 -4.06
N MET A 439 33.34 -12.11 -4.20
CA MET A 439 32.87 -11.32 -3.07
C MET A 439 31.99 -12.16 -2.12
N ALA A 440 31.11 -13.00 -2.66
CA ALA A 440 30.26 -13.85 -1.84
C ALA A 440 31.08 -14.82 -0.97
N GLU A 441 32.16 -15.39 -1.52
CA GLU A 441 33.09 -16.23 -0.77
C GLU A 441 33.95 -15.44 0.21
N MET A 442 34.45 -14.27 -0.20
CA MET A 442 35.28 -13.40 0.63
C MET A 442 34.57 -12.95 1.91
N PHE A 443 33.30 -12.54 1.80
CA PHE A 443 32.48 -12.16 2.95
C PHE A 443 31.81 -13.35 3.65
N ASN A 444 32.08 -14.58 3.19
CA ASN A 444 31.46 -15.82 3.66
C ASN A 444 29.91 -15.78 3.63
N VAL A 445 29.31 -14.97 2.74
CA VAL A 445 27.84 -14.89 2.56
C VAL A 445 27.33 -15.91 1.54
N GLY A 446 28.20 -16.46 0.70
CA GLY A 446 27.87 -17.56 -0.20
C GLY A 446 29.10 -18.39 -0.58
N LYS A 447 28.87 -19.67 -0.90
CA LYS A 447 29.89 -20.58 -1.43
C LYS A 447 29.63 -20.89 -2.90
N ASN A 448 30.69 -20.97 -3.68
CA ASN A 448 30.62 -21.45 -5.05
C ASN A 448 30.34 -22.97 -5.06
N ASP A 449 29.16 -23.36 -5.53
CA ASP A 449 28.73 -24.76 -5.64
C ASP A 449 28.31 -25.06 -7.10
N GLY A 450 29.32 -25.34 -7.92
CA GLY A 450 29.13 -25.62 -9.35
C GLY A 450 28.44 -24.44 -10.07
N ASP A 451 27.25 -24.70 -10.60
CA ASP A 451 26.43 -23.72 -11.32
C ASP A 451 25.73 -22.72 -10.40
N ASN A 452 25.88 -22.84 -9.08
CA ASN A 452 25.20 -22.00 -8.09
C ASN A 452 26.16 -21.25 -7.18
N ILE A 453 25.67 -20.15 -6.60
CA ILE A 453 26.19 -19.55 -5.38
C ILE A 453 25.19 -19.88 -4.28
N VAL A 454 25.64 -20.53 -3.22
CA VAL A 454 24.78 -21.02 -2.13
C VAL A 454 25.17 -20.38 -0.82
N GLY A 455 24.25 -19.60 -0.25
CA GLY A 455 24.35 -19.06 1.10
C GLY A 455 23.43 -19.81 2.05
N LYS A 456 23.95 -20.20 3.22
CA LYS A 456 23.20 -20.85 4.30
C LYS A 456 23.46 -20.14 5.60
N PHE A 457 22.38 -19.81 6.31
CA PHE A 457 22.44 -19.25 7.65
C PHE A 457 21.53 -20.07 8.57
N HIS A 458 22.06 -20.46 9.72
CA HIS A 458 21.30 -21.12 10.78
C HIS A 458 21.61 -20.44 12.11
N PHE A 459 20.60 -20.03 12.85
CA PHE A 459 20.74 -19.52 14.21
C PHE A 459 19.92 -20.39 15.15
N ALA A 460 20.52 -20.88 16.22
CA ALA A 460 19.84 -21.54 17.33
C ALA A 460 20.74 -21.50 18.57
N ASP A 461 20.13 -21.61 19.75
CA ASP A 461 20.86 -21.75 21.03
C ASP A 461 21.93 -20.65 21.26
N GLY A 462 21.65 -19.42 20.82
CA GLY A 462 22.55 -18.27 20.97
C GLY A 462 23.74 -18.23 20.01
N MET A 463 23.78 -19.11 19.00
CA MET A 463 24.87 -19.18 18.03
C MET A 463 24.32 -19.18 16.60
N GLY A 464 24.76 -18.21 15.80
CA GLY A 464 24.61 -18.27 14.35
C GLY A 464 25.70 -19.09 13.69
N ASP A 465 25.38 -19.62 12.52
CA ASP A 465 26.23 -20.38 11.64
C ASP A 465 25.99 -19.82 10.23
N LEU A 466 26.93 -19.00 9.75
CA LEU A 466 26.93 -18.49 8.39
C LEU A 466 27.91 -19.32 7.56
N ASN A 467 27.37 -20.17 6.69
CA ASN A 467 28.16 -21.03 5.80
C ASN A 467 29.24 -21.88 6.51
N GLY A 468 29.01 -22.30 7.76
CA GLY A 468 29.94 -23.08 8.59
C GLY A 468 30.75 -22.25 9.59
N GLN A 469 30.70 -20.91 9.51
CA GLN A 469 31.36 -20.01 10.46
C GLN A 469 30.40 -19.69 11.61
N LYS A 470 30.83 -19.99 12.83
CA LYS A 470 30.06 -19.68 14.04
C LYS A 470 30.18 -18.20 14.40
N ILE A 471 29.05 -17.57 14.71
CA ILE A 471 28.95 -16.18 15.12
C ILE A 471 28.08 -16.11 16.39
N PRO A 472 28.56 -15.60 17.52
CA PRO A 472 27.76 -15.45 18.74
C PRO A 472 26.55 -14.52 18.54
N ALA A 473 25.45 -14.75 19.27
CA ALA A 473 24.26 -13.92 19.22
C ALA A 473 24.56 -12.44 19.53
N GLU A 474 25.44 -12.18 20.49
CA GLU A 474 25.81 -10.83 20.91
C GLU A 474 26.45 -10.04 19.77
N GLU A 475 27.25 -10.71 18.93
CA GLU A 475 27.89 -10.11 17.75
C GLU A 475 26.87 -9.92 16.62
N LEU A 476 26.03 -10.94 16.35
CA LEU A 476 25.00 -10.90 15.31
C LEU A 476 23.98 -9.78 15.53
N PHE A 477 23.61 -9.54 16.79
CA PHE A 477 22.58 -8.58 17.17
C PHE A 477 23.14 -7.36 17.89
N ALA A 478 24.46 -7.12 17.82
CA ALA A 478 25.13 -6.00 18.49
C ALA A 478 24.49 -4.65 18.15
N GLY A 479 24.14 -4.41 16.89
CA GLY A 479 23.49 -3.17 16.45
C GLY A 479 22.06 -3.01 17.01
N LEU A 480 21.34 -4.11 17.25
CA LEU A 480 20.00 -4.09 17.84
C LEU A 480 20.04 -3.88 19.36
N LEU A 481 21.11 -4.34 20.01
CA LEU A 481 21.35 -4.21 21.45
C LEU A 481 22.05 -2.90 21.83
N GLY A 482 22.82 -2.28 20.91
CA GLY A 482 23.60 -1.06 21.12
C GLY A 482 22.85 0.24 20.83
N ALA A 483 21.65 0.18 20.27
CA ALA A 483 20.84 1.37 19.91
C ALA A 483 20.25 2.15 21.11
N THR A 484 20.71 1.88 22.35
CA THR A 484 20.23 2.51 23.59
C THR A 484 21.27 3.42 24.27
N GLY A 485 22.34 3.81 23.58
CA GLY A 485 23.38 4.69 24.12
C GLY A 485 23.25 6.15 23.67
N MET A 486 22.10 6.79 23.87
CA MET A 486 21.99 8.26 23.80
C MET A 486 21.29 8.72 25.07
N ASP A 487 22.11 9.00 26.09
CA ASP A 487 21.95 10.02 27.14
C ASP A 487 23.05 9.76 28.19
N ASP A 488 24.18 10.48 28.11
CA ASP A 488 24.71 11.33 29.20
C ASP A 488 26.09 11.89 28.83
N GLU A 489 26.34 13.13 29.23
CA GLU A 489 27.56 13.88 29.01
C GLU A 489 28.80 13.17 29.57
N GLY A 490 29.84 13.03 28.75
CA GLY A 490 31.15 12.54 29.18
C GLY A 490 32.07 12.33 28.01
N GLU A 491 32.85 13.36 27.67
CA GLU A 491 33.97 13.23 26.74
C GLU A 491 34.82 11.99 27.05
N PRO A 492 35.15 11.13 26.08
CA PRO A 492 36.27 10.23 26.22
C PRO A 492 37.54 11.06 26.01
N GLU A 493 38.31 11.22 27.08
CA GLU A 493 39.70 11.68 27.03
C GLU A 493 40.50 10.88 25.98
N ASN A 494 41.18 11.63 25.12
CA ASN A 494 42.35 11.30 24.32
C ASN A 494 42.88 9.85 24.45
N MET A 495 42.59 9.04 23.43
CA MET A 495 43.50 7.96 23.03
C MET A 495 44.16 8.38 21.73
N ASP A 496 45.43 8.77 21.84
CA ASP A 496 46.34 8.93 20.71
C ASP A 496 46.38 7.62 19.90
N MET A 497 45.81 7.63 18.70
CA MET A 497 46.15 6.68 17.63
C MET A 497 46.73 7.46 16.47
N ASP A 498 47.96 7.12 16.11
CA ASP A 498 48.62 7.52 14.87
C ASP A 498 47.70 7.25 13.65
N PRO A 499 47.74 8.09 12.61
CA PRO A 499 46.88 7.95 11.45
C PRO A 499 47.39 6.84 10.53
N GLU A 500 46.83 5.64 10.66
CA GLU A 500 46.73 4.72 9.53
C GLU A 500 45.43 4.99 8.79
N GLU A 501 45.59 5.52 7.58
CA GLU A 501 44.58 5.69 6.52
C GLU A 501 43.60 4.50 6.46
N PRO A 502 42.29 4.70 6.69
CA PRO A 502 41.29 3.71 6.33
C PRO A 502 41.20 3.65 4.81
N ALA A 503 41.47 2.47 4.27
CA ALA A 503 41.21 2.15 2.88
C ALA A 503 39.78 2.53 2.49
N ALA A 504 39.66 3.36 1.45
CA ALA A 504 38.40 3.80 0.88
C ALA A 504 37.46 2.61 0.62
N ALA A 505 36.42 2.49 1.42
CA ALA A 505 35.21 1.78 1.01
C ALA A 505 34.68 2.51 -0.22
N ALA A 506 34.52 1.77 -1.33
CA ALA A 506 33.91 2.33 -2.52
C ALA A 506 32.49 2.81 -2.17
N ALA A 507 32.30 4.13 -2.16
CA ALA A 507 31.01 4.76 -2.04
C ALA A 507 30.11 4.32 -3.22
N PRO A 508 28.78 4.23 -3.04
CA PRO A 508 27.86 4.09 -4.15
C PRO A 508 28.14 5.22 -5.15
N ALA A 509 28.22 4.89 -6.44
CA ALA A 509 28.72 5.77 -7.49
C ALA A 509 27.93 7.09 -7.74
N ASP A 510 26.89 7.38 -6.94
CA ASP A 510 25.97 8.51 -7.10
C ASP A 510 25.86 9.44 -5.87
N LEU A 511 26.66 9.25 -4.82
CA LEU A 511 26.65 10.14 -3.64
C LEU A 511 27.79 11.17 -3.71
N MET A 512 27.44 12.46 -3.61
CA MET A 512 28.40 13.56 -3.48
C MET A 512 28.97 13.57 -2.08
N GLN A 513 30.30 13.47 -1.96
CA GLN A 513 31.03 13.47 -0.68
C GLN A 513 31.46 14.88 -0.26
N ASP A 514 31.35 15.83 -1.19
CA ASP A 514 31.61 17.26 -1.03
C ASP A 514 30.75 18.05 -2.02
N PHE A 515 30.50 19.32 -1.71
CA PHE A 515 29.77 20.23 -2.59
C PHE A 515 30.72 20.84 -3.63
N ASP A 516 30.78 20.21 -4.78
CA ASP A 516 31.49 20.75 -5.94
C ASP A 516 30.79 22.00 -6.50
N PHE A 517 31.60 23.03 -6.78
CA PHE A 517 31.13 24.32 -7.28
C PHE A 517 30.39 24.21 -8.61
N ASP A 518 30.94 23.48 -9.58
CA ASP A 518 30.38 23.39 -10.93
C ASP A 518 29.03 22.66 -10.90
N THR A 519 28.93 21.63 -10.06
CA THR A 519 27.72 20.85 -9.85
C THR A 519 26.59 21.69 -9.24
N VAL A 520 26.87 22.42 -8.15
CA VAL A 520 25.88 23.30 -7.51
C VAL A 520 25.51 24.47 -8.43
N ASN A 521 26.48 25.05 -9.15
CA ASN A 521 26.21 26.11 -10.12
C ASN A 521 25.31 25.64 -11.27
N ALA A 522 25.51 24.41 -11.77
CA ALA A 522 24.65 23.79 -12.76
C ALA A 522 23.23 23.57 -12.23
N MET A 523 23.08 23.06 -11.01
CA MET A 523 21.75 22.89 -10.37
C MET A 523 21.00 24.21 -10.25
N LEU A 524 21.66 25.25 -9.76
CA LEU A 524 21.06 26.59 -9.65
C LEU A 524 20.69 27.15 -11.02
N SER A 525 21.49 26.87 -12.05
CA SER A 525 21.20 27.26 -13.43
C SER A 525 19.98 26.54 -14.00
N ASP A 526 19.84 25.24 -13.74
CA ASP A 526 18.65 24.44 -14.10
C ASP A 526 17.39 24.98 -13.40
N MET A 527 17.55 25.52 -12.19
CA MET A 527 16.52 26.22 -11.43
C MET A 527 16.27 27.67 -11.91
N SER A 528 16.79 28.05 -13.08
CA SER A 528 16.65 29.38 -13.69
C SER A 528 17.30 30.53 -12.91
N TYR A 529 18.25 30.24 -12.01
CA TYR A 529 19.13 31.25 -11.47
C TYR A 529 20.34 31.46 -12.39
N SER A 530 20.96 32.63 -12.34
CA SER A 530 22.23 32.90 -13.02
C SER A 530 23.24 33.39 -11.98
N PRO A 531 23.86 32.46 -11.23
CA PRO A 531 24.72 32.81 -10.13
C PRO A 531 25.98 33.54 -10.60
N ARG A 532 26.45 34.50 -9.82
CA ARG A 532 27.74 35.15 -10.00
C ARG A 532 28.67 34.74 -8.87
N LYS A 533 29.82 34.15 -9.22
CA LYS A 533 30.85 33.79 -8.26
C LYS A 533 31.55 35.02 -7.67
N GLU A 534 31.78 34.98 -6.37
CA GLU A 534 32.70 35.83 -5.61
C GLU A 534 33.59 34.93 -4.74
N ASP A 535 34.75 35.45 -4.34
CA ASP A 535 35.64 34.77 -3.39
C ASP A 535 35.23 35.17 -1.97
N GLY A 536 34.84 34.20 -1.15
CA GLY A 536 34.52 34.37 0.28
C GLY A 536 35.70 34.02 1.17
N GLU A 537 35.55 34.26 2.48
CA GLU A 537 36.60 33.99 3.47
C GLU A 537 36.77 32.48 3.74
N GLU A 538 35.68 31.72 3.78
CA GLU A 538 35.65 30.28 4.08
C GLU A 538 35.46 29.41 2.82
N GLY A 539 35.41 30.02 1.64
CA GLY A 539 35.22 29.35 0.36
C GLY A 539 34.49 30.20 -0.67
N PRO A 540 34.21 29.66 -1.87
CA PRO A 540 33.43 30.35 -2.90
C PRO A 540 32.05 30.80 -2.43
N VAL A 541 31.59 31.94 -2.94
CA VAL A 541 30.22 32.43 -2.73
C VAL A 541 29.54 32.63 -4.07
N LEU A 542 28.36 32.05 -4.23
CA LEU A 542 27.49 32.28 -5.37
C LEU A 542 26.44 33.33 -5.00
N ILE A 543 26.44 34.46 -5.71
CA ILE A 543 25.44 35.52 -5.56
C ILE A 543 24.33 35.33 -6.59
N LEU A 544 23.09 35.24 -6.13
CA LEU A 544 21.92 34.96 -6.96
C LEU A 544 21.06 36.21 -7.11
N ALA A 545 20.40 36.32 -8.26
CA ALA A 545 19.31 37.29 -8.40
C ALA A 545 18.16 36.84 -7.46
N PRO A 546 17.59 37.72 -6.61
CA PRO A 546 16.57 37.32 -5.63
C PRO A 546 15.29 36.71 -6.23
N ALA A 547 15.04 36.86 -7.53
CA ALA A 547 13.87 36.32 -8.23
C ALA A 547 12.56 36.58 -7.45
N ASN A 548 11.72 35.55 -7.27
CA ASN A 548 10.43 35.67 -6.58
C ASN A 548 10.54 35.57 -5.04
N THR A 549 11.72 35.28 -4.49
CA THR A 549 11.91 35.13 -3.03
C THR A 549 11.63 36.44 -2.27
N GLY A 550 11.68 37.58 -2.96
CA GLY A 550 11.51 38.90 -2.36
C GLY A 550 12.57 39.29 -1.34
N ALA A 551 13.69 38.56 -1.30
CA ALA A 551 14.91 38.95 -0.62
C ALA A 551 15.57 40.15 -1.32
N THR A 552 16.36 40.91 -0.58
CA THR A 552 17.22 41.97 -1.14
C THR A 552 18.62 41.47 -1.48
N ASP A 553 19.02 40.35 -0.88
CA ASP A 553 20.27 39.67 -1.13
C ASP A 553 20.04 38.16 -0.97
N LEU A 554 20.59 37.37 -1.89
CA LEU A 554 20.43 35.91 -1.94
C LEU A 554 21.77 35.30 -2.34
N ARG A 555 22.31 34.43 -1.49
CA ARG A 555 23.64 33.84 -1.69
C ARG A 555 23.69 32.38 -1.26
N VAL A 556 24.62 31.65 -1.87
CA VAL A 556 24.98 30.29 -1.52
C VAL A 556 26.48 30.29 -1.21
N GLU A 557 26.83 29.95 0.01
CA GLU A 557 28.19 29.99 0.55
C GLU A 557 28.70 28.55 0.72
N PHE A 558 29.88 28.28 0.17
CA PHE A 558 30.56 27.00 0.33
C PHE A 558 31.52 27.15 1.50
N LEU A 559 31.37 26.29 2.51
CA LEU A 559 32.30 26.27 3.64
C LEU A 559 33.28 25.13 3.41
N CYS A 560 34.48 25.50 3.01
CA CYS A 560 35.53 24.60 2.59
C CYS A 560 36.57 24.44 3.69
N ASN A 561 37.06 23.21 3.84
CA ASN A 561 38.12 22.94 4.80
C ASN A 561 39.44 23.50 4.27
N ASP A 562 40.11 24.33 5.08
CA ASP A 562 41.39 24.97 4.74
C ASP A 562 42.51 23.98 4.36
N PHE A 563 42.42 22.71 4.78
CA PHE A 563 43.44 21.69 4.56
C PHE A 563 43.14 20.75 3.39
N THR A 564 41.87 20.41 3.15
CA THR A 564 41.49 19.45 2.10
C THR A 564 40.90 20.11 0.85
N GLU A 565 40.61 21.42 0.91
CA GLU A 565 39.86 22.18 -0.09
C GLU A 565 38.44 21.61 -0.38
N GLN A 566 37.99 20.61 0.38
CA GLN A 566 36.67 20.01 0.25
C GLN A 566 35.63 20.85 1.00
N CYS A 567 34.52 21.14 0.32
CA CYS A 567 33.43 21.93 0.86
C CYS A 567 32.33 20.99 1.36
N HIS A 568 32.36 20.65 2.64
CA HIS A 568 31.38 19.70 3.20
C HIS A 568 30.05 20.35 3.54
N ASP A 569 30.04 21.67 3.76
CA ASP A 569 28.85 22.43 4.08
C ASP A 569 28.50 23.46 3.00
N LEU A 570 27.21 23.58 2.73
CA LEU A 570 26.62 24.55 1.84
C LEU A 570 25.57 25.34 2.61
N VAL A 571 25.71 26.66 2.64
CA VAL A 571 24.81 27.53 3.37
C VAL A 571 24.08 28.43 2.39
N VAL A 572 22.75 28.37 2.39
CA VAL A 572 21.92 29.25 1.57
C VAL A 572 21.31 30.33 2.45
N THR A 573 21.55 31.59 2.09
CA THR A 573 21.20 32.75 2.90
C THR A 573 20.35 33.73 2.07
N ALA A 574 19.20 34.12 2.60
CA ALA A 574 18.31 35.14 2.05
C ALA A 574 18.12 36.28 3.06
N THR A 575 18.48 37.50 2.65
CA THR A 575 18.42 38.69 3.51
C THR A 575 17.37 39.68 3.03
N TYR A 576 16.51 40.13 3.94
CA TYR A 576 15.35 40.97 3.67
C TYR A 576 15.54 42.35 4.30
N SER A 577 15.71 43.36 3.43
CA SER A 577 15.74 44.76 3.86
C SER A 577 14.33 45.35 3.85
N SER A 578 13.87 45.83 5.00
CA SER A 578 12.59 46.51 5.14
C SER A 578 12.75 47.84 5.87
N LYS A 579 11.80 48.77 5.66
CA LYS A 579 11.83 50.09 6.33
C LYS A 579 11.64 50.02 7.84
N LYS A 580 11.15 48.89 8.36
CA LYS A 580 10.92 48.63 9.78
C LYS A 580 11.41 47.21 10.08
N PRO A 581 12.30 47.02 11.06
CA PRO A 581 12.78 45.68 11.43
C PRO A 581 11.63 44.71 11.70
N VAL A 582 11.81 43.46 11.28
CA VAL A 582 10.89 42.36 11.63
C VAL A 582 10.94 42.17 13.14
N SER A 583 9.79 41.98 13.78
CA SER A 583 9.75 41.79 15.23
C SER A 583 10.35 40.43 15.63
N LEU A 584 11.08 40.37 16.76
CA LEU A 584 11.57 39.10 17.30
C LEU A 584 10.46 38.08 17.58
N LYS A 585 9.23 38.55 17.88
CA LYS A 585 8.06 37.68 18.02
C LYS A 585 7.72 36.95 16.71
N ALA A 586 7.81 37.64 15.57
CA ALA A 586 7.58 37.04 14.26
C ALA A 586 8.71 36.07 13.86
N ILE A 587 9.97 36.42 14.18
CA ILE A 587 11.12 35.53 14.00
C ILE A 587 10.96 34.25 14.84
N ASN A 588 10.58 34.37 16.11
CA ASN A 588 10.37 33.21 16.98
C ASN A 588 9.19 32.35 16.53
N ALA A 589 8.08 32.97 16.11
CA ALA A 589 6.94 32.23 15.58
C ALA A 589 7.33 31.44 14.32
N TRP A 590 8.11 32.05 13.42
CA TRP A 590 8.64 31.36 12.25
C TRP A 590 9.50 30.15 12.62
N ASN A 591 10.49 30.32 13.50
CA ASN A 591 11.39 29.24 13.90
C ASN A 591 10.67 28.11 14.68
N GLN A 592 9.49 28.37 15.25
CA GLN A 592 8.65 27.32 15.87
C GLN A 592 7.88 26.50 14.84
N GLU A 593 7.55 27.09 13.69
CA GLU A 593 6.74 26.47 12.64
C GLU A 593 7.60 25.78 11.57
N TYR A 594 8.75 26.36 11.21
CA TYR A 594 9.61 25.88 10.13
C TYR A 594 10.88 25.22 10.67
N ARG A 595 11.00 23.90 10.44
CA ARG A 595 12.05 23.05 11.01
C ARG A 595 13.41 23.12 10.30
N TRP A 596 13.43 23.50 9.03
CA TRP A 596 14.60 23.35 8.15
C TRP A 596 15.41 24.63 7.96
N THR A 597 14.91 25.76 8.46
CA THR A 597 15.55 27.06 8.29
C THR A 597 15.67 27.77 9.63
N ARG A 598 16.73 28.56 9.80
CA ARG A 598 16.83 29.52 10.90
C ARG A 598 16.56 30.93 10.40
N ALA A 599 15.66 31.63 11.07
CA ALA A 599 15.44 33.06 10.89
C ALA A 599 16.02 33.86 12.06
N TYR A 600 16.69 34.97 11.77
CA TYR A 600 17.25 35.89 12.77
C TYR A 600 17.35 37.33 12.23
N LEU A 601 17.75 38.27 13.10
CA LEU A 601 18.10 39.63 12.70
C LEU A 601 19.63 39.78 12.71
N ASP A 602 20.20 40.31 11.63
CA ASP A 602 21.64 40.61 11.57
C ASP A 602 22.01 41.89 12.34
N ASP A 603 23.29 42.26 12.31
CA ASP A 603 23.85 43.45 12.95
C ASP A 603 23.26 44.78 12.42
N LYS A 604 22.66 44.74 11.22
CA LYS A 604 21.97 45.86 10.57
C LYS A 604 20.46 45.84 10.79
N ASN A 605 19.94 44.93 11.63
CA ASN A 605 18.52 44.67 11.86
C ASN A 605 17.74 44.27 10.59
N GLN A 606 18.42 43.66 9.61
CA GLN A 606 17.79 43.03 8.47
C GLN A 606 17.36 41.61 8.87
N ALA A 607 16.23 41.15 8.37
CA ALA A 607 15.83 39.76 8.63
C ALA A 607 16.61 38.84 7.70
N VAL A 608 17.17 37.78 8.27
CA VAL A 608 17.95 36.78 7.55
C VAL A 608 17.26 35.44 7.73
N LEU A 609 17.10 34.72 6.62
CA LEU A 609 16.66 33.33 6.59
C LEU A 609 17.81 32.48 6.04
N GLN A 610 18.17 31.42 6.74
CA GLN A 610 19.33 30.61 6.40
C GLN A 610 19.03 29.12 6.52
N MET A 611 19.62 28.31 5.63
CA MET A 611 19.58 26.85 5.70
C MET A 611 20.99 26.30 5.47
N ASP A 612 21.40 25.43 6.39
CA ASP A 612 22.67 24.73 6.36
C ASP A 612 22.46 23.33 5.76
N MET A 613 23.34 22.91 4.84
CA MET A 613 23.32 21.60 4.20
C MET A 613 24.70 20.96 4.37
N ASN A 614 24.75 19.66 4.63
CA ASN A 614 25.99 18.93 4.88
C ASN A 614 26.06 17.68 3.98
N SER A 615 27.26 17.38 3.46
CA SER A 615 27.53 16.26 2.54
C SER A 615 28.33 15.12 3.20
N GLU A 616 28.62 15.22 4.50
CA GLU A 616 29.34 14.20 5.25
C GLU A 616 28.53 12.89 5.31
N GLY A 617 29.16 11.77 4.94
CA GLY A 617 28.47 10.49 4.75
C GLY A 617 27.78 10.33 3.40
N GLY A 618 27.84 11.34 2.52
CA GLY A 618 27.37 11.30 1.14
C GLY A 618 25.94 11.80 0.97
N ILE A 619 25.75 12.82 0.11
CA ILE A 619 24.43 13.34 -0.28
C ILE A 619 24.15 13.06 -1.76
N GLY A 620 22.98 12.49 -2.06
CA GLY A 620 22.57 12.26 -3.44
C GLY A 620 22.24 13.58 -4.17
N LYS A 621 22.51 13.62 -5.47
CA LYS A 621 22.27 14.80 -6.33
C LYS A 621 20.83 15.32 -6.24
N GLU A 622 19.86 14.41 -6.27
CA GLU A 622 18.43 14.72 -6.18
C GLU A 622 18.05 15.29 -4.81
N ASN A 623 18.63 14.77 -3.72
CA ASN A 623 18.37 15.26 -2.37
C ASN A 623 18.85 16.70 -2.19
N LEU A 624 20.04 17.03 -2.72
CA LEU A 624 20.54 18.40 -2.72
C LEU A 624 19.62 19.34 -3.52
N GLN A 625 19.15 18.91 -4.69
CA GLN A 625 18.21 19.69 -5.50
C GLN A 625 16.88 19.92 -4.77
N ILE A 626 16.34 18.90 -4.09
CA ILE A 626 15.12 19.03 -3.26
C ILE A 626 15.33 20.03 -2.13
N MET A 627 16.48 19.98 -1.46
CA MET A 627 16.82 20.91 -0.38
C MET A 627 16.93 22.36 -0.90
N LEU A 628 17.60 22.58 -2.03
CA LEU A 628 17.67 23.90 -2.66
C LEU A 628 16.28 24.43 -3.06
N ASN A 629 15.45 23.59 -3.70
CA ASN A 629 14.07 23.94 -4.04
C ASN A 629 13.24 24.30 -2.80
N THR A 630 13.38 23.51 -1.75
CA THR A 630 12.70 23.72 -0.46
C THR A 630 13.08 25.07 0.13
N PHE A 631 14.37 25.41 0.15
CA PHE A 631 14.81 26.71 0.63
C PHE A 631 14.20 27.88 -0.14
N PHE A 632 14.22 27.84 -1.47
CA PHE A 632 13.69 28.97 -2.26
C PHE A 632 12.17 29.13 -2.10
N SER A 633 11.43 28.02 -1.94
CA SER A 633 10.00 28.06 -1.60
C SER A 633 9.79 28.71 -0.22
N ILE A 634 10.53 28.26 0.79
CA ILE A 634 10.42 28.79 2.16
C ILE A 634 10.84 30.26 2.22
N ALA A 635 11.80 30.68 1.40
CA ALA A 635 12.22 32.08 1.28
C ALA A 635 11.08 32.98 0.76
N GLU A 636 10.31 32.52 -0.23
CA GLU A 636 9.12 33.24 -0.71
C GLU A 636 8.08 33.42 0.41
N ASP A 637 7.78 32.36 1.16
CA ASP A 637 6.86 32.41 2.30
C ASP A 637 7.35 33.36 3.41
N PHE A 638 8.65 33.32 3.72
CA PHE A 638 9.25 34.20 4.72
C PHE A 638 9.19 35.67 4.30
N SER A 639 9.25 35.95 2.99
CA SER A 639 9.04 37.28 2.44
C SER A 639 7.68 37.88 2.80
N VAL A 640 6.64 37.03 2.86
CA VAL A 640 5.29 37.42 3.26
C VAL A 640 5.21 37.60 4.77
N ALA A 641 5.72 36.64 5.54
CA ALA A 641 5.73 36.68 6.99
C ALA A 641 6.53 37.89 7.55
N SER A 642 7.68 38.20 6.96
CA SER A 642 8.53 39.34 7.32
C SER A 642 7.90 40.70 7.03
N LYS A 643 6.88 40.76 6.15
CA LYS A 643 6.11 41.97 5.83
C LYS A 643 4.82 42.09 6.63
N ALA A 644 4.37 41.03 7.29
CA ALA A 644 3.15 41.05 8.09
C ALA A 644 3.31 41.97 9.31
N ALA A 645 2.34 42.88 9.50
CA ALA A 645 2.32 43.71 10.70
C ALA A 645 2.13 42.81 11.94
N PRO A 646 2.80 43.09 13.08
CA PRO A 646 2.63 42.28 14.28
C PRO A 646 1.15 42.26 14.67
N ALA A 647 0.58 41.05 14.79
CA ALA A 647 -0.74 40.87 15.36
C ALA A 647 -0.79 41.54 16.75
N LYS A 648 -1.76 42.44 16.92
CA LYS A 648 -1.96 43.24 18.15
C LYS A 648 -2.09 42.38 19.40
#